data_AF-A0A7L8S543-F1
#
_entry.id   AF-A0A7L8S543-F1
#
_cell.length_a   1.000
_cell.length_b   1.000
_cell.length_c   1.000
_cell.angle_alpha   90.00
_cell.angle_beta   90.00
_cell.angle_gamma   90.00
#
_symmetry.space_group_name_H-M   'P 1'
#
loop_
_entity.id
_entity.type
_entity.pdbx_description
1 polymer ?
#
loop_
_entity_poly.entity_id
_entity_poly.type
_entity_poly.pdbx_seq_one_letter_code
_entity_poly.pdbx_strand_id
1 'polypeptide(L)'
;MTTTSPLNDERAVSRLRVDDDIVLASMPLRDGTDRAALSRFGDDVWDMAPAMFNMARKAFRTVDFGVIPCAAERLLAKEYIYAWMNERRADGEPRLRPVSGHTALATLRRFLDFVRSRIGKLDLANVDQDLIDAYATHHRARPITPGRVGVCLRPIVQLHRLAPYLTCGGITFTPWRGRPVYRATGQGTRCSENRTARIPEPVIGAMLRWALKYVEHLCDDIFTARAEADALNSRFAARSRARHTRPAVMLASWIDKRREEGRGIPVWERPLSIGGLTGRLSRGGRFDGEVINLKLLTMQCGLHLTTVHKDPALLSMVHDAVDELGFEVGGMDTPISPDPDTGRPWRERFDAISLAREERHLQTAAYIVCCYLTGMRDGEVQSLRSGCLKRNLDRDGRTERLAIEGVTWKDRGARGEQVEWITIEAAVQAIRVAERLSERFRRNAGTERLWLALDDRETNNAETPILIAKKINQFREHLDERYGADDSPVIPRVGEDVWRFNTRQFRRTLAWYIANRPFGVVAGKIQYKHASVAMFNGYAGSSASGFRQEVEQELALGQLDDIIDYFENHRRGHGPGGPAGKRVGVELERVGRELGPLPGQLADRKRLKAMLAHLARTLHVGYLNDCFFDPLTALCLRESEKPSASVPVLSRCAPDRCPNACLVERHLPPWEASIAQAEDLLADKRLSPLQREALRLDNDRKRRLIAPLKERTS
;
A
#
# COMPACT_ATOMS: atom_id res chain seq x y z
N MET A 1 -46.89 -31.22 -2.41
CA MET A 1 -47.03 -30.22 -1.33
C MET A 1 -46.58 -30.86 -0.03
N THR A 2 -45.29 -30.76 0.28
CA THR A 2 -44.72 -31.21 1.55
C THR A 2 -44.82 -30.05 2.52
N THR A 3 -45.69 -30.19 3.51
CA THR A 3 -45.92 -29.23 4.59
C THR A 3 -44.65 -29.05 5.43
N THR A 4 -44.05 -27.87 5.36
CA THR A 4 -42.94 -27.43 6.22
C THR A 4 -43.49 -27.23 7.64
N SER A 5 -43.14 -28.12 8.58
CA SER A 5 -43.52 -27.96 9.98
C SER A 5 -42.87 -26.71 10.60
N PRO A 6 -43.60 -25.95 11.44
CA PRO A 6 -43.02 -24.86 12.21
C PRO A 6 -41.99 -25.41 13.23
N LEU A 7 -41.00 -24.58 13.52
CA LEU A 7 -39.89 -24.85 14.43
C LEU A 7 -40.42 -25.07 15.86
N ASN A 8 -40.54 -26.32 16.30
CA ASN A 8 -40.68 -26.66 17.71
C ASN A 8 -39.27 -26.80 18.32
N ASP A 9 -39.05 -26.12 19.45
CA ASP A 9 -37.75 -25.95 20.12
C ASP A 9 -37.10 -27.27 20.62
N GLU A 10 -37.81 -28.40 20.64
CA GLU A 10 -37.38 -29.56 21.41
C GLU A 10 -36.34 -30.49 20.77
N ARG A 11 -35.90 -30.25 19.53
CA ARG A 11 -34.66 -30.82 18.95
C ARG A 11 -34.51 -30.35 17.51
N ALA A 12 -33.88 -29.19 17.32
CA ALA A 12 -33.47 -28.73 16.00
C ALA A 12 -32.32 -29.63 15.47
N VAL A 13 -32.66 -30.83 15.01
CA VAL A 13 -31.73 -31.79 14.41
C VAL A 13 -31.74 -31.59 12.89
N SER A 14 -30.57 -31.57 12.28
CA SER A 14 -30.47 -31.53 10.81
C SER A 14 -31.04 -32.81 10.21
N ARG A 15 -31.86 -32.67 9.16
CA ARG A 15 -32.29 -33.81 8.31
C ARG A 15 -31.25 -34.18 7.26
N LEU A 16 -30.20 -33.37 7.12
CA LEU A 16 -29.26 -33.42 6.01
C LEU A 16 -27.82 -33.68 6.46
N ARG A 17 -27.49 -33.42 7.73
CA ARG A 17 -26.16 -33.50 8.30
C ARG A 17 -26.15 -34.29 9.59
N VAL A 18 -25.01 -34.91 9.87
CA VAL A 18 -24.71 -35.51 11.17
C VAL A 18 -23.75 -34.61 11.93
N ASP A 19 -23.80 -34.64 13.26
CA ASP A 19 -22.99 -33.75 14.09
C ASP A 19 -21.48 -33.93 13.87
N ASP A 20 -21.05 -35.14 13.49
CA ASP A 20 -19.64 -35.47 13.22
C ASP A 20 -19.12 -35.02 11.83
N ASP A 21 -19.97 -34.43 10.98
CA ASP A 21 -19.58 -33.95 9.66
C ASP A 21 -18.46 -32.90 9.77
N ILE A 22 -17.37 -33.11 9.02
CA ILE A 22 -16.22 -32.19 9.00
C ILE A 22 -16.61 -30.90 8.29
N VAL A 23 -16.49 -29.75 8.99
CA VAL A 23 -16.90 -28.44 8.46
C VAL A 23 -16.09 -28.03 7.23
N LEU A 24 -14.78 -28.27 7.24
CA LEU A 24 -13.85 -27.88 6.16
C LEU A 24 -13.60 -29.00 5.14
N ALA A 25 -14.49 -29.99 5.01
CA ALA A 25 -14.30 -31.20 4.19
C ALA A 25 -13.93 -30.90 2.73
N SER A 26 -14.51 -29.85 2.15
CA SER A 26 -14.29 -29.48 0.75
C SER A 26 -13.29 -28.35 0.53
N MET A 27 -12.63 -27.88 1.61
CA MET A 27 -11.69 -26.76 1.56
C MET A 27 -10.23 -27.25 1.46
N PRO A 28 -9.37 -26.53 0.72
CA PRO A 28 -7.94 -26.76 0.81
C PRO A 28 -7.44 -26.36 2.21
N LEU A 29 -6.65 -27.24 2.82
CA LEU A 29 -6.08 -27.05 4.16
C LEU A 29 -4.59 -26.72 4.07
N ARG A 30 -4.07 -26.06 5.11
CA ARG A 30 -2.62 -25.86 5.31
C ARG A 30 -1.92 -27.22 5.48
N ASP A 31 -0.68 -27.31 5.03
CA ASP A 31 0.11 -28.53 5.17
C ASP A 31 0.34 -28.83 6.67
N GLY A 32 0.30 -30.10 7.05
CA GLY A 32 0.42 -30.52 8.46
C GLY A 32 -0.84 -30.32 9.32
N THR A 33 -1.96 -29.88 8.73
CA THR A 33 -3.24 -29.80 9.47
C THR A 33 -3.71 -31.20 9.88
N ASP A 34 -3.88 -31.43 11.19
CA ASP A 34 -4.54 -32.62 11.69
C ASP A 34 -6.04 -32.58 11.36
N ARG A 35 -6.50 -33.58 10.62
CA ARG A 35 -7.91 -33.71 10.21
C ARG A 35 -8.82 -34.11 11.38
N ALA A 36 -8.27 -34.76 12.41
CA ALA A 36 -9.05 -35.15 13.58
C ALA A 36 -9.47 -33.91 14.38
N ALA A 37 -8.57 -32.92 14.50
CA ALA A 37 -8.78 -31.66 15.21
C ALA A 37 -9.67 -30.63 14.47
N LEU A 38 -10.19 -30.94 13.28
CA LEU A 38 -11.10 -30.03 12.55
C LEU A 38 -12.47 -29.97 13.23
N SER A 39 -13.06 -28.77 13.24
CA SER A 39 -14.41 -28.55 13.76
C SER A 39 -15.44 -29.41 13.06
N ARG A 40 -16.40 -29.85 13.86
CA ARG A 40 -17.52 -30.71 13.50
C ARG A 40 -18.79 -29.88 13.39
N PHE A 41 -19.76 -30.37 12.61
CA PHE A 41 -21.02 -29.67 12.41
C PHE A 41 -21.78 -29.42 13.72
N GLY A 42 -21.72 -30.39 14.66
CA GLY A 42 -22.31 -30.28 15.99
C GLY A 42 -21.74 -29.14 16.84
N ASP A 43 -20.47 -28.77 16.63
CA ASP A 43 -19.81 -27.71 17.39
C ASP A 43 -20.52 -26.36 17.23
N ASP A 44 -20.61 -25.58 18.31
CA ASP A 44 -21.17 -24.23 18.26
C ASP A 44 -20.15 -23.17 17.83
N VAL A 45 -18.85 -23.51 17.82
CA VAL A 45 -17.78 -22.63 17.34
C VAL A 45 -16.92 -23.39 16.34
N TRP A 46 -16.93 -22.93 15.08
CA TRP A 46 -16.14 -23.54 14.01
C TRP A 46 -14.84 -22.77 13.81
N ASP A 47 -13.70 -23.47 13.86
CA ASP A 47 -12.39 -22.93 13.51
C ASP A 47 -12.15 -23.02 11.99
N MET A 48 -12.01 -21.85 11.37
CA MET A 48 -11.74 -21.67 9.94
C MET A 48 -10.25 -21.55 9.65
N ALA A 49 -9.41 -21.30 10.67
CA ALA A 49 -7.97 -21.05 10.50
C ALA A 49 -7.23 -22.11 9.68
N PRO A 50 -7.52 -23.42 9.78
CA PRO A 50 -6.83 -24.45 9.00
C PRO A 50 -6.97 -24.30 7.47
N ALA A 51 -8.03 -23.65 6.99
CA ALA A 51 -8.28 -23.40 5.57
C ALA A 51 -7.95 -21.95 5.13
N MET A 52 -7.32 -21.14 5.99
CA MET A 52 -6.98 -19.75 5.71
C MET A 52 -5.50 -19.62 5.35
N PHE A 53 -5.17 -19.34 4.10
CA PHE A 53 -3.77 -19.17 3.66
C PHE A 53 -3.24 -17.74 3.79
N ASN A 54 -4.14 -16.76 3.93
CA ASN A 54 -3.78 -15.35 4.18
C ASN A 54 -4.09 -14.97 5.64
N MET A 55 -3.40 -13.95 6.14
CA MET A 55 -3.66 -13.35 7.43
C MET A 55 -5.09 -12.84 7.53
N ALA A 56 -5.69 -13.07 8.70
CA ALA A 56 -7.02 -12.59 9.00
C ALA A 56 -7.11 -12.23 10.48
N ARG A 57 -7.92 -11.21 10.77
CA ARG A 57 -8.17 -10.81 12.14
C ARG A 57 -8.79 -11.97 12.90
N LYS A 58 -8.47 -12.09 14.20
CA LYS A 58 -8.98 -13.14 15.08
C LYS A 58 -10.49 -13.39 14.92
N ALA A 59 -11.29 -12.33 14.82
CA ALA A 59 -12.75 -12.42 14.64
C ALA A 59 -13.20 -13.15 13.36
N PHE A 60 -12.37 -13.19 12.31
CA PHE A 60 -12.69 -13.89 11.05
C PHE A 60 -12.16 -15.32 11.00
N ARG A 61 -11.43 -15.77 12.02
CA ARG A 61 -10.91 -17.14 12.09
C ARG A 61 -11.91 -18.13 12.66
N THR A 62 -12.89 -17.65 13.43
CA THR A 62 -13.93 -18.50 13.98
C THR A 62 -15.30 -18.04 13.51
N VAL A 63 -16.21 -18.99 13.39
CA VAL A 63 -17.64 -18.73 13.22
C VAL A 63 -18.32 -19.27 14.47
N ASP A 64 -18.74 -18.34 15.32
CA ASP A 64 -19.41 -18.62 16.59
C ASP A 64 -20.92 -18.50 16.40
N PHE A 65 -21.62 -19.62 16.59
CA PHE A 65 -23.07 -19.75 16.51
C PHE A 65 -23.75 -19.68 17.88
N GLY A 66 -23.00 -19.76 19.00
CA GLY A 66 -23.53 -19.64 20.36
C GLY A 66 -24.17 -18.28 20.64
N VAL A 67 -23.82 -17.27 19.85
CA VAL A 67 -24.46 -15.95 19.79
C VAL A 67 -25.94 -15.96 19.32
N ILE A 68 -26.46 -17.10 18.86
CA ILE A 68 -27.85 -17.30 18.43
C ILE A 68 -28.56 -18.15 19.49
N PRO A 69 -29.47 -17.56 20.30
CA PRO A 69 -30.13 -18.28 21.39
C PRO A 69 -31.07 -19.40 20.90
N CYS A 70 -31.86 -19.14 19.85
CA CYS A 70 -32.84 -20.09 19.33
C CYS A 70 -32.14 -21.26 18.60
N ALA A 71 -32.44 -22.50 19.02
CA ALA A 71 -31.80 -23.71 18.49
C ALA A 71 -32.08 -23.91 17.00
N ALA A 72 -33.32 -23.62 16.58
CA ALA A 72 -33.75 -23.66 15.19
C ALA A 72 -32.97 -22.71 14.28
N GLU A 73 -32.80 -21.46 14.71
CA GLU A 73 -32.04 -20.45 13.97
C GLU A 73 -30.56 -20.79 13.90
N ARG A 74 -30.04 -21.37 14.99
CA ARG A 74 -28.66 -21.86 15.06
C ARG A 74 -28.44 -22.96 14.04
N LEU A 75 -29.36 -23.93 13.96
CA LEU A 75 -29.32 -25.00 12.96
C LEU A 75 -29.33 -24.41 11.54
N LEU A 76 -30.29 -23.53 11.23
CA LEU A 76 -30.38 -22.87 9.92
C LEU A 76 -29.07 -22.15 9.55
N ALA A 77 -28.48 -21.43 10.51
CA ALA A 77 -27.22 -20.72 10.29
C ALA A 77 -26.05 -21.68 10.04
N LYS A 78 -25.96 -22.79 10.79
CA LYS A 78 -24.96 -23.84 10.58
C LYS A 78 -25.11 -24.45 9.19
N GLU A 79 -26.30 -24.91 8.82
CA GLU A 79 -26.57 -25.48 7.49
C GLU A 79 -26.28 -24.51 6.35
N TYR A 80 -26.67 -23.23 6.51
CA TYR A 80 -26.42 -22.18 5.53
C TYR A 80 -24.92 -21.98 5.26
N ILE A 81 -24.10 -21.88 6.31
CA ILE A 81 -22.66 -21.69 6.17
C ILE A 81 -22.00 -22.97 5.63
N TYR A 82 -22.35 -24.13 6.17
CA TYR A 82 -21.83 -25.43 5.72
C TYR A 82 -22.12 -25.68 4.24
N ALA A 83 -23.39 -25.53 3.83
CA ALA A 83 -23.82 -25.81 2.46
C ALA A 83 -23.12 -24.86 1.48
N TRP A 84 -22.98 -23.58 1.82
CA TRP A 84 -22.30 -22.62 0.95
C TRP A 84 -20.78 -22.90 0.81
N MET A 85 -20.15 -23.50 1.82
CA MET A 85 -18.75 -23.88 1.75
C MET A 85 -18.55 -25.20 0.99
N ASN A 86 -19.36 -26.22 1.27
CA ASN A 86 -19.06 -27.59 0.83
C ASN A 86 -19.78 -28.01 -0.44
N GLU A 87 -21.01 -27.54 -0.69
CA GLU A 87 -21.79 -28.04 -1.82
C GLU A 87 -21.24 -27.56 -3.17
N ARG A 88 -21.16 -28.49 -4.12
CA ARG A 88 -20.87 -28.15 -5.52
C ARG A 88 -22.17 -27.72 -6.19
N ARG A 89 -22.10 -26.65 -6.97
CA ARG A 89 -23.28 -26.06 -7.61
C ARG A 89 -23.13 -26.05 -9.11
N ALA A 90 -24.22 -26.36 -9.81
CA ALA A 90 -24.28 -26.40 -11.27
C ALA A 90 -24.12 -25.02 -11.92
N ASP A 91 -24.38 -23.94 -11.19
CA ASP A 91 -24.31 -22.55 -11.68
C ASP A 91 -22.88 -21.98 -11.74
N GLY A 92 -21.87 -22.75 -11.33
CA GLY A 92 -20.46 -22.35 -11.37
C GLY A 92 -20.10 -21.22 -10.39
N GLU A 93 -20.99 -20.84 -9.46
CA GLU A 93 -20.65 -19.83 -8.46
C GLU A 93 -19.59 -20.36 -7.47
N PRO A 94 -18.65 -19.49 -7.05
CA PRO A 94 -17.60 -19.91 -6.14
C PRO A 94 -18.16 -20.20 -4.74
N ARG A 95 -17.66 -21.28 -4.13
CA ARG A 95 -17.88 -21.63 -2.72
C ARG A 95 -17.54 -20.47 -1.79
N LEU A 96 -18.19 -20.43 -0.64
CA LEU A 96 -17.87 -19.48 0.41
C LEU A 96 -16.44 -19.69 0.88
N ARG A 97 -15.64 -18.62 0.87
CA ARG A 97 -14.28 -18.68 1.43
C ARG A 97 -14.36 -18.71 2.96
N PRO A 98 -13.53 -19.52 3.66
CA PRO A 98 -13.55 -19.63 5.13
C PRO A 98 -13.46 -18.27 5.84
N VAL A 99 -12.59 -17.36 5.38
CA VAL A 99 -12.46 -15.98 5.91
C VAL A 99 -13.75 -15.15 5.86
N SER A 100 -14.68 -15.51 4.97
CA SER A 100 -15.95 -14.81 4.80
C SER A 100 -17.05 -15.39 5.68
N GLY A 101 -16.84 -16.53 6.35
CA GLY A 101 -17.83 -17.21 7.19
C GLY A 101 -18.41 -16.30 8.27
N HIS A 102 -17.55 -15.62 9.03
CA HIS A 102 -17.98 -14.66 10.06
C HIS A 102 -18.86 -13.53 9.47
N THR A 103 -18.47 -12.97 8.33
CA THR A 103 -19.26 -11.91 7.68
C THR A 103 -20.59 -12.44 7.17
N ALA A 104 -20.61 -13.65 6.59
CA ALA A 104 -21.80 -14.31 6.08
C ALA A 104 -22.82 -14.56 7.20
N LEU A 105 -22.36 -15.07 8.35
CA LEU A 105 -23.18 -15.24 9.55
C LEU A 105 -23.74 -13.90 10.05
N ALA A 106 -22.89 -12.88 10.16
CA ALA A 106 -23.32 -11.56 10.62
C ALA A 106 -24.34 -10.91 9.68
N THR A 107 -24.24 -11.10 8.36
CA THR A 107 -25.25 -10.63 7.39
C THR A 107 -26.53 -11.45 7.45
N LEU A 108 -26.43 -12.77 7.61
CA LEU A 108 -27.59 -13.65 7.76
C LEU A 108 -28.40 -13.25 8.99
N ARG A 109 -27.76 -13.13 10.16
CA ARG A 109 -28.40 -12.71 11.41
C ARG A 109 -29.17 -11.41 11.25
N ARG A 110 -28.55 -10.37 10.66
CA ARG A 110 -29.22 -9.09 10.40
C ARG A 110 -30.44 -9.21 9.49
N PHE A 111 -30.50 -10.21 8.61
CA PHE A 111 -31.68 -10.46 7.79
C PHE A 111 -32.75 -11.20 8.58
N LEU A 112 -32.39 -12.24 9.34
CA LEU A 112 -33.31 -12.98 10.21
C LEU A 112 -33.93 -12.06 11.28
N ASP A 113 -33.13 -11.16 11.88
CA ASP A 113 -33.60 -10.11 12.81
C ASP A 113 -34.67 -9.22 12.16
N PHE A 114 -34.45 -8.82 10.90
CA PHE A 114 -35.41 -7.99 10.17
C PHE A 114 -36.70 -8.75 9.86
N VAL A 115 -36.60 -10.01 9.43
CA VAL A 115 -37.78 -10.87 9.19
C VAL A 115 -38.59 -11.00 10.47
N ARG A 116 -37.94 -11.29 11.61
CA ARG A 116 -38.60 -11.34 12.92
C ARG A 116 -39.30 -10.04 13.29
N SER A 117 -38.65 -8.89 13.08
CA SER A 117 -39.25 -7.59 13.39
C SER A 117 -40.50 -7.26 12.57
N ARG A 118 -40.71 -7.94 11.43
CA ARG A 118 -41.83 -7.67 10.51
C ARG A 118 -42.93 -8.73 10.60
N ILE A 119 -42.57 -10.01 10.74
CA ILE A 119 -43.50 -11.14 10.76
C ILE A 119 -43.84 -11.58 12.20
N GLY A 120 -43.05 -11.17 13.20
CA GLY A 120 -43.21 -11.56 14.60
C GLY A 120 -42.66 -12.96 14.94
N LYS A 121 -42.41 -13.80 13.93
CA LYS A 121 -41.76 -15.11 14.04
C LYS A 121 -40.77 -15.32 12.89
N LEU A 122 -39.82 -16.25 13.05
CA LEU A 122 -38.96 -16.63 11.93
C LEU A 122 -39.65 -17.68 11.06
N ASP A 123 -40.13 -17.25 9.90
CA ASP A 123 -40.78 -18.11 8.92
C ASP A 123 -40.33 -17.71 7.51
N LEU A 124 -39.41 -18.50 6.94
CA LEU A 124 -38.84 -18.22 5.61
C LEU A 124 -39.83 -18.49 4.47
N ALA A 125 -40.87 -19.31 4.69
CA ALA A 125 -41.86 -19.62 3.67
C ALA A 125 -42.81 -18.43 3.43
N ASN A 126 -43.02 -17.61 4.46
CA ASN A 126 -43.83 -16.38 4.42
C ASN A 126 -43.02 -15.13 4.03
N VAL A 127 -41.74 -15.28 3.66
CA VAL A 127 -40.98 -14.18 3.05
C VAL A 127 -41.45 -14.01 1.62
N ASP A 128 -41.86 -12.79 1.26
CA ASP A 128 -42.28 -12.40 -0.08
C ASP A 128 -41.35 -11.34 -0.70
N GLN A 129 -41.69 -10.92 -1.93
CA GLN A 129 -40.92 -9.91 -2.66
C GLN A 129 -40.97 -8.53 -1.96
N ASP A 130 -42.10 -8.18 -1.36
CA ASP A 130 -42.29 -6.89 -0.70
C ASP A 130 -41.44 -6.76 0.57
N LEU A 131 -41.31 -7.84 1.34
CA LEU A 131 -40.46 -7.88 2.53
C LEU A 131 -38.97 -7.71 2.18
N ILE A 132 -38.49 -8.39 1.13
CA ILE A 132 -37.08 -8.28 0.72
C ILE A 132 -36.79 -6.89 0.10
N ASP A 133 -37.78 -6.25 -0.52
CA ASP A 133 -37.69 -4.87 -1.01
C ASP A 133 -37.70 -3.85 0.13
N ALA A 134 -38.49 -4.09 1.18
CA ALA A 134 -38.43 -3.32 2.42
C ALA A 134 -37.06 -3.43 3.10
N TYR A 135 -36.45 -4.63 3.12
CA TYR A 135 -35.11 -4.83 3.65
C TYR A 135 -34.03 -4.10 2.83
N ALA A 136 -34.15 -4.14 1.49
CA ALA A 136 -33.28 -3.40 0.60
C ALA A 136 -33.37 -1.88 0.83
N THR A 137 -34.58 -1.38 1.02
CA THR A 137 -34.85 0.03 1.33
C THR A 137 -34.26 0.44 2.67
N HIS A 138 -34.43 -0.40 3.70
CA HIS A 138 -33.84 -0.18 5.03
C HIS A 138 -32.31 0.00 4.98
N HIS A 139 -31.59 -0.80 4.19
CA HIS A 139 -30.14 -0.64 4.04
C HIS A 139 -29.72 0.54 3.17
N ARG A 140 -30.54 0.97 2.21
CA ARG A 140 -30.26 2.18 1.40
C ARG A 140 -30.43 3.47 2.19
N ALA A 141 -31.34 3.49 3.16
CA ALA A 141 -31.53 4.64 4.04
C ALA A 141 -30.35 4.88 5.01
N ARG A 142 -29.44 3.90 5.14
CA ARG A 142 -28.27 4.00 6.02
C ARG A 142 -27.12 4.70 5.29
N PRO A 143 -26.21 5.40 6.01
CA PRO A 143 -25.02 6.02 5.44
C PRO A 143 -23.94 4.98 5.13
N ILE A 144 -24.25 4.01 4.27
CA ILE A 144 -23.36 2.93 3.85
C ILE A 144 -23.21 2.90 2.33
N THR A 145 -22.06 2.41 1.86
CA THR A 145 -21.77 2.41 0.42
C THR A 145 -22.69 1.45 -0.35
N PRO A 146 -23.00 1.76 -1.62
CA PRO A 146 -23.79 0.91 -2.52
C PRO A 146 -23.36 -0.58 -2.53
N GLY A 147 -22.05 -0.83 -2.59
CA GLY A 147 -21.52 -2.20 -2.56
C GLY A 147 -21.73 -2.90 -1.22
N ARG A 148 -21.75 -2.16 -0.10
CA ARG A 148 -22.03 -2.71 1.23
C ARG A 148 -23.50 -3.12 1.37
N VAL A 149 -24.43 -2.36 0.77
CA VAL A 149 -25.84 -2.76 0.65
C VAL A 149 -25.93 -4.11 -0.06
N GLY A 150 -25.25 -4.28 -1.19
CA GLY A 150 -25.23 -5.55 -1.91
C GLY A 150 -24.72 -6.74 -1.08
N VAL A 151 -23.72 -6.52 -0.21
CA VAL A 151 -23.25 -7.54 0.74
C VAL A 151 -24.32 -7.89 1.78
N CYS A 152 -25.05 -6.90 2.30
CA CYS A 152 -26.15 -7.12 3.26
C CYS A 152 -27.32 -7.89 2.65
N LEU A 153 -27.56 -7.76 1.34
CA LEU A 153 -28.66 -8.44 0.63
C LEU A 153 -28.29 -9.84 0.11
N ARG A 154 -26.99 -10.20 0.16
CA ARG A 154 -26.49 -11.50 -0.29
C ARG A 154 -27.17 -12.71 0.39
N PRO A 155 -27.51 -12.68 1.71
CA PRO A 155 -28.20 -13.80 2.36
C PRO A 155 -29.52 -14.17 1.70
N ILE A 156 -30.31 -13.21 1.20
CA ILE A 156 -31.60 -13.46 0.54
C ILE A 156 -31.41 -14.39 -0.67
N VAL A 157 -30.46 -14.03 -1.54
CA VAL A 157 -30.15 -14.81 -2.74
C VAL A 157 -29.60 -16.18 -2.38
N GLN A 158 -28.76 -16.26 -1.35
CA GLN A 158 -28.17 -17.54 -0.92
C GLN A 158 -29.18 -18.44 -0.21
N LEU A 159 -30.12 -17.91 0.60
CA LEU A 159 -31.18 -18.68 1.24
C LEU A 159 -32.14 -19.29 0.20
N HIS A 160 -32.48 -18.57 -0.87
CA HIS A 160 -33.22 -19.15 -1.98
C HIS A 160 -32.44 -20.29 -2.65
N ARG A 161 -31.18 -20.01 -2.96
CA ARG A 161 -30.31 -20.93 -3.69
C ARG A 161 -29.92 -22.19 -2.93
N LEU A 162 -29.74 -22.09 -1.62
CA LEU A 162 -29.32 -23.19 -0.75
C LEU A 162 -30.54 -23.92 -0.16
N ALA A 163 -31.77 -23.51 -0.49
CA ALA A 163 -33.00 -24.11 0.03
C ALA A 163 -33.03 -25.65 0.03
N PRO A 164 -32.52 -26.37 -1.02
CA PRO A 164 -32.48 -27.84 -1.00
C PRO A 164 -31.57 -28.45 0.08
N TYR A 165 -30.63 -27.66 0.60
CA TYR A 165 -29.64 -28.06 1.59
C TYR A 165 -29.94 -27.51 2.99
N LEU A 166 -31.17 -27.04 3.23
CA LEU A 166 -31.63 -26.51 4.52
C LEU A 166 -32.80 -27.36 5.03
N THR A 167 -32.72 -27.82 6.28
CA THR A 167 -33.73 -28.68 6.92
C THR A 167 -35.10 -28.01 7.00
N CYS A 168 -35.11 -26.70 7.22
CA CYS A 168 -36.33 -25.89 7.32
C CYS A 168 -36.77 -25.29 5.97
N GLY A 169 -36.09 -25.67 4.88
CA GLY A 169 -36.20 -24.99 3.60
C GLY A 169 -35.60 -23.58 3.61
N GLY A 170 -35.63 -22.94 2.44
CA GLY A 170 -35.17 -21.57 2.23
C GLY A 170 -36.26 -20.69 1.63
N ILE A 171 -35.86 -19.61 0.98
CA ILE A 171 -36.80 -18.74 0.26
C ILE A 171 -37.31 -19.47 -0.99
N THR A 172 -38.62 -19.61 -1.12
CA THR A 172 -39.26 -20.47 -2.13
C THR A 172 -39.38 -19.82 -3.52
N PHE A 173 -39.32 -18.49 -3.60
CA PHE A 173 -39.42 -17.74 -4.84
C PHE A 173 -38.07 -17.17 -5.27
N THR A 174 -37.90 -16.91 -6.57
CA THR A 174 -36.67 -16.30 -7.10
C THR A 174 -36.61 -14.81 -6.74
N PRO A 175 -35.66 -14.38 -5.87
CA PRO A 175 -35.59 -12.98 -5.43
C PRO A 175 -35.41 -12.03 -6.60
N TRP A 176 -36.18 -10.94 -6.62
CA TRP A 176 -36.16 -9.91 -7.67
C TRP A 176 -36.30 -10.47 -9.10
N ARG A 177 -37.03 -11.59 -9.24
CA ARG A 177 -37.25 -12.28 -10.52
C ARG A 177 -35.94 -12.64 -11.24
N GLY A 178 -34.90 -12.98 -10.47
CA GLY A 178 -33.59 -13.38 -10.98
C GLY A 178 -32.68 -12.20 -11.37
N ARG A 179 -33.11 -10.96 -11.18
CA ARG A 179 -32.24 -9.78 -11.39
C ARG A 179 -31.11 -9.79 -10.37
N PRO A 180 -29.86 -9.49 -10.78
CA PRO A 180 -28.76 -9.34 -9.84
C PRO A 180 -29.07 -8.27 -8.79
N VAL A 181 -28.66 -8.50 -7.53
CA VAL A 181 -28.91 -7.62 -6.37
C VAL A 181 -28.62 -6.15 -6.68
N TYR A 182 -27.52 -5.84 -7.37
CA TYR A 182 -27.17 -4.44 -7.69
C TYR A 182 -28.23 -3.79 -8.61
N ARG A 183 -28.69 -4.50 -9.64
CA ARG A 183 -29.70 -4.00 -10.59
C ARG A 183 -31.09 -3.94 -9.95
N ALA A 184 -31.43 -4.96 -9.18
CA ALA A 184 -32.68 -5.01 -8.43
C ALA A 184 -32.81 -3.88 -7.40
N THR A 185 -31.67 -3.33 -6.95
CA THR A 185 -31.64 -2.25 -5.97
C THR A 185 -31.54 -0.84 -6.54
N GLY A 186 -31.77 -0.67 -7.85
CA GLY A 186 -31.68 0.62 -8.51
C GLY A 186 -30.24 1.16 -8.63
N GLN A 187 -29.23 0.36 -8.27
CA GLN A 187 -27.86 0.67 -8.62
C GLN A 187 -27.68 0.29 -10.08
N GLY A 188 -27.22 1.23 -10.91
CA GLY A 188 -26.99 1.00 -12.33
C GLY A 188 -26.06 -0.18 -12.63
N THR A 189 -25.76 -0.40 -13.90
CA THR A 189 -24.77 -1.41 -14.33
C THR A 189 -23.52 -1.33 -13.48
N ARG A 190 -22.95 -2.51 -13.15
CA ARG A 190 -21.71 -2.64 -12.39
C ARG A 190 -20.65 -1.77 -13.08
N CYS A 191 -20.40 -0.57 -12.56
CA CYS A 191 -19.44 0.33 -13.19
C CYS A 191 -18.08 -0.35 -13.12
N SER A 192 -17.47 -0.61 -14.29
CA SER A 192 -16.14 -1.19 -14.39
C SER A 192 -15.06 -0.23 -13.87
N GLU A 193 -15.42 1.03 -13.66
CA GLU A 193 -14.54 2.10 -13.23
C GLU A 193 -14.28 2.11 -11.71
N ASN A 194 -13.00 2.21 -11.35
CA ASN A 194 -12.60 2.27 -9.95
C ASN A 194 -12.89 3.66 -9.37
N ARG A 195 -13.91 3.72 -8.50
CA ARG A 195 -14.36 4.93 -7.76
C ARG A 195 -13.44 5.36 -6.61
N THR A 196 -12.34 4.64 -6.35
CA THR A 196 -11.37 5.06 -5.33
C THR A 196 -10.69 6.33 -5.82
N ALA A 197 -10.80 7.42 -5.06
CA ALA A 197 -10.12 8.67 -5.39
C ALA A 197 -8.60 8.48 -5.50
N ARG A 198 -7.94 9.18 -6.41
CA ARG A 198 -6.47 9.23 -6.47
C ARG A 198 -5.97 10.13 -5.34
N ILE A 199 -4.82 9.80 -4.78
CA ILE A 199 -4.10 10.73 -3.89
C ILE A 199 -3.59 11.88 -4.76
N PRO A 200 -3.89 13.15 -4.42
CA PRO A 200 -3.38 14.32 -5.15
C PRO A 200 -1.85 14.36 -5.15
N GLU A 201 -1.26 14.90 -6.22
CA GLU A 201 0.20 14.93 -6.43
C GLU A 201 0.96 15.58 -5.26
N PRO A 202 0.55 16.76 -4.74
CA PRO A 202 1.29 17.40 -3.64
C PRO A 202 1.27 16.56 -2.36
N VAL A 203 0.16 15.85 -2.13
CA VAL A 203 -0.08 15.02 -0.94
C VAL A 203 0.75 13.73 -1.00
N ILE A 204 0.74 13.03 -2.14
CA ILE A 204 1.53 11.80 -2.29
C ILE A 204 3.03 12.10 -2.37
N GLY A 205 3.43 13.20 -3.02
CA GLY A 205 4.80 13.66 -3.07
C GLY A 205 5.36 13.92 -1.66
N ALA A 206 4.63 14.68 -0.85
CA ALA A 206 5.03 14.93 0.54
C ALA A 206 5.10 13.65 1.39
N MET A 207 4.09 12.78 1.27
CA MET A 207 4.06 11.51 2.02
C MET A 207 5.23 10.59 1.65
N LEU A 208 5.56 10.49 0.36
CA LEU A 208 6.67 9.64 -0.10
C LEU A 208 8.03 10.21 0.28
N ARG A 209 8.23 11.54 0.20
CA ARG A 209 9.46 12.19 0.66
C ARG A 209 9.76 11.84 2.11
N TRP A 210 8.77 11.97 2.99
CA TRP A 210 8.93 11.62 4.40
C TRP A 210 9.09 10.12 4.64
N ALA A 211 8.35 9.28 3.92
CA ALA A 211 8.48 7.83 4.06
C ALA A 211 9.88 7.35 3.62
N LEU A 212 10.42 7.89 2.53
CA LEU A 212 11.79 7.61 2.08
C LEU A 212 12.82 8.14 3.08
N LYS A 213 12.68 9.39 3.55
CA LYS A 213 13.56 9.98 4.57
C LYS A 213 13.65 9.13 5.84
N TYR A 214 12.53 8.62 6.33
CA TYR A 214 12.51 7.69 7.48
C TYR A 214 13.30 6.42 7.20
N VAL A 215 13.14 5.84 6.02
CA VAL A 215 13.78 4.57 5.62
C VAL A 215 15.27 4.76 5.33
N GLU A 216 15.66 5.86 4.71
CA GLU A 216 17.01 6.09 4.17
C GLU A 216 17.93 6.83 5.15
N HIS A 217 17.39 7.69 6.01
CA HIS A 217 18.20 8.58 6.85
C HIS A 217 17.91 8.44 8.36
N LEU A 218 16.65 8.25 8.76
CA LEU A 218 16.30 8.27 10.19
C LEU A 218 16.32 6.87 10.84
N CYS A 219 16.42 5.81 10.04
CA CYS A 219 16.27 4.44 10.53
C CYS A 219 17.42 4.02 11.46
N ASP A 220 18.65 4.46 11.20
CA ASP A 220 19.84 4.05 11.95
C ASP A 220 19.82 4.56 13.39
N ASP A 221 19.38 5.81 13.62
CA ASP A 221 19.19 6.36 14.95
C ASP A 221 18.15 5.55 15.75
N ILE A 222 17.04 5.17 15.12
CA ILE A 222 15.97 4.37 15.74
C ILE A 222 16.51 2.97 16.11
N PHE A 223 17.28 2.34 15.23
CA PHE A 223 17.87 1.04 15.50
C PHE A 223 18.96 1.11 16.59
N THR A 224 19.76 2.17 16.60
CA THR A 224 20.79 2.39 17.62
C THR A 224 20.15 2.61 18.99
N ALA A 225 19.08 3.42 19.05
CA ALA A 225 18.30 3.61 20.28
C ALA A 225 17.66 2.31 20.76
N ARG A 226 17.15 1.46 19.86
CA ARG A 226 16.67 0.13 20.25
C ARG A 226 17.79 -0.74 20.82
N ALA A 227 18.96 -0.77 20.19
CA ALA A 227 20.11 -1.51 20.71
C ALA A 227 20.54 -1.00 22.10
N GLU A 228 20.52 0.31 22.33
CA GLU A 228 20.77 0.91 23.65
C GLU A 228 19.72 0.45 24.68
N ALA A 229 18.43 0.53 24.35
CA ALA A 229 17.35 0.10 25.24
C ALA A 229 17.47 -1.38 25.62
N ASP A 230 17.77 -2.24 24.64
CA ASP A 230 17.93 -3.68 24.86
C ASP A 230 19.19 -3.97 25.71
N ALA A 231 20.27 -3.22 25.51
CA ALA A 231 21.48 -3.31 26.34
C ALA A 231 21.24 -2.82 27.77
N LEU A 232 20.46 -1.76 27.98
CA LEU A 232 20.06 -1.26 29.30
C LEU A 232 19.16 -2.27 30.02
N ASN A 233 18.18 -2.84 29.32
CA ASN A 233 17.32 -3.90 29.87
C ASN A 233 18.13 -5.14 30.27
N SER A 234 19.07 -5.57 29.42
CA SER A 234 19.91 -6.74 29.69
C SER A 234 20.83 -6.51 30.88
N ARG A 235 21.51 -5.35 30.96
CA ARG A 235 22.33 -4.96 32.12
C ARG A 235 21.51 -4.89 33.40
N PHE A 236 20.32 -4.30 33.32
CA PHE A 236 19.42 -4.20 34.47
C PHE A 236 18.92 -5.57 34.95
N ALA A 237 18.64 -6.51 34.03
CA ALA A 237 18.24 -7.88 34.35
C ALA A 237 19.38 -8.70 34.95
N ALA A 238 20.62 -8.50 34.46
CA ALA A 238 21.82 -9.20 34.92
C ALA A 238 22.40 -8.64 36.23
N ARG A 239 21.84 -7.56 36.79
CA ARG A 239 22.40 -6.92 37.99
C ARG A 239 22.41 -7.90 39.17
N SER A 240 23.56 -8.04 39.82
CA SER A 240 23.65 -8.77 41.08
C SER A 240 22.91 -8.01 42.19
N ARG A 241 22.09 -8.70 42.98
CA ARG A 241 21.46 -8.14 44.19
C ARG A 241 22.45 -7.93 45.36
N ALA A 242 23.75 -8.11 45.12
CA ALA A 242 24.77 -8.06 46.17
C ALA A 242 24.72 -6.75 46.97
N ARG A 243 24.79 -6.90 48.29
CA ARG A 243 24.51 -5.94 49.37
C ARG A 243 25.45 -4.73 49.50
N HIS A 244 26.39 -4.51 48.57
CA HIS A 244 27.46 -3.52 48.72
C HIS A 244 27.36 -2.30 47.79
N THR A 245 26.28 -2.13 47.04
CA THR A 245 26.05 -0.91 46.25
C THR A 245 25.68 0.26 47.14
N ARG A 246 26.41 1.39 47.03
CA ARG A 246 26.09 2.67 47.67
C ARG A 246 25.26 3.52 46.71
N PRO A 247 23.91 3.57 46.82
CA PRO A 247 23.07 4.19 45.78
C PRO A 247 23.36 5.67 45.57
N ALA A 248 23.65 6.41 46.65
CA ALA A 248 24.01 7.83 46.59
C ALA A 248 25.29 8.08 45.76
N VAL A 249 26.30 7.22 45.89
CA VAL A 249 27.56 7.35 45.12
C VAL A 249 27.32 7.07 43.64
N MET A 250 26.52 6.05 43.32
CA MET A 250 26.19 5.72 41.92
C MET A 250 25.38 6.84 41.26
N LEU A 251 24.40 7.38 42.00
CA LEU A 251 23.58 8.48 41.52
C LEU A 251 24.41 9.76 41.34
N ALA A 252 25.26 10.11 42.31
CA ALA A 252 26.17 11.26 42.21
C ALA A 252 27.09 11.12 41.00
N SER A 253 27.76 9.96 40.84
CA SER A 253 28.64 9.71 39.69
C SER A 253 27.91 9.83 38.35
N TRP A 254 26.65 9.39 38.27
CA TRP A 254 25.84 9.56 37.06
C TRP A 254 25.47 11.03 36.82
N ILE A 255 25.13 11.80 37.86
CA ILE A 255 24.86 13.25 37.76
C ILE A 255 26.13 13.99 37.33
N ASP A 256 27.28 13.67 37.92
CA ASP A 256 28.57 14.29 37.58
C ASP A 256 28.93 14.05 36.11
N LYS A 257 28.72 12.82 35.62
CA LYS A 257 28.89 12.50 34.20
C LYS A 257 27.96 13.35 33.32
N ARG A 258 26.70 13.54 33.71
CA ARG A 258 25.75 14.39 32.96
C ARG A 258 26.19 15.85 32.95
N ARG A 259 26.73 16.34 34.07
CA ARG A 259 27.30 17.70 34.17
C ARG A 259 28.49 17.87 33.22
N GLU A 260 29.40 16.91 33.18
CA GLU A 260 30.56 16.93 32.25
C GLU A 260 30.13 16.91 30.78
N GLU A 261 29.08 16.14 30.45
CA GLU A 261 28.51 16.07 29.10
C GLU A 261 27.64 17.28 28.73
N GLY A 262 27.35 18.18 29.67
CA GLY A 262 26.43 19.30 29.47
C GLY A 262 24.98 18.86 29.23
N ARG A 263 24.54 17.78 29.85
CA ARG A 263 23.22 17.17 29.67
C ARG A 263 22.33 17.33 30.89
N GLY A 264 21.06 17.64 30.65
CA GLY A 264 20.04 17.75 31.69
C GLY A 264 19.53 16.40 32.21
N ILE A 265 18.59 16.47 33.16
CA ILE A 265 17.91 15.32 33.75
C ILE A 265 16.79 14.83 32.82
N PRO A 266 16.73 13.52 32.52
CA PRO A 266 15.79 12.97 31.54
C PRO A 266 14.34 13.14 31.99
N VAL A 267 13.49 13.72 31.14
CA VAL A 267 12.03 13.81 31.31
C VAL A 267 11.30 13.05 30.21
N TRP A 268 10.06 12.65 30.45
CA TRP A 268 9.23 12.02 29.42
C TRP A 268 8.82 13.04 28.36
N GLU A 269 8.96 12.72 27.07
CA GLU A 269 8.52 13.62 25.99
C GLU A 269 7.01 13.90 26.03
N ARG A 270 6.19 12.90 26.37
CA ARG A 270 4.73 13.04 26.44
C ARG A 270 4.16 12.35 27.68
N PRO A 271 4.32 12.93 28.88
CA PRO A 271 3.95 12.28 30.13
C PRO A 271 2.46 11.96 30.23
N LEU A 272 1.59 12.78 29.62
CA LEU A 272 0.14 12.55 29.57
C LEU A 272 -0.24 11.29 28.78
N SER A 273 0.56 10.90 27.78
CA SER A 273 0.29 9.71 26.95
C SER A 273 0.52 8.39 27.69
N ILE A 274 1.27 8.43 28.80
CA ILE A 274 1.65 7.27 29.62
C ILE A 274 0.52 6.91 30.58
N GLY A 275 -0.22 7.91 31.07
CA GLY A 275 -1.27 7.74 32.08
C GLY A 275 -0.72 7.35 33.46
N GLY A 276 -1.58 6.79 34.31
CA GLY A 276 -1.20 6.30 35.63
C GLY A 276 -0.57 7.35 36.55
N LEU A 277 0.51 6.98 37.25
CA LEU A 277 1.25 7.89 38.13
C LEU A 277 1.91 9.03 37.35
N THR A 278 2.53 8.74 36.22
CA THR A 278 3.19 9.74 35.37
C THR A 278 2.20 10.82 34.90
N GLY A 279 1.02 10.41 34.40
CA GLY A 279 -0.02 11.35 34.01
C GLY A 279 -0.62 12.14 35.19
N ARG A 280 -0.64 11.57 36.41
CA ARG A 280 -1.04 12.31 37.63
C ARG A 280 0.00 13.35 38.03
N LEU A 281 1.29 13.00 37.97
CA LEU A 281 2.38 13.92 38.31
C LEU A 281 2.43 15.11 37.36
N SER A 282 2.29 14.87 36.05
CA SER A 282 2.23 15.95 35.05
C SER A 282 1.07 16.92 35.31
N ARG A 283 -0.14 16.40 35.59
CA ARG A 283 -1.30 17.24 35.96
C ARG A 283 -1.17 17.93 37.31
N GLY A 284 -0.30 17.44 38.19
CA GLY A 284 -0.01 18.05 39.48
C GLY A 284 0.79 19.34 39.37
N GLY A 285 1.34 19.67 38.19
CA GLY A 285 2.00 20.96 37.91
C GLY A 285 3.37 21.15 38.56
N ARG A 286 3.91 20.13 39.24
CA ARG A 286 5.30 20.16 39.74
C ARG A 286 6.24 20.19 38.53
N PHE A 287 7.27 21.04 38.57
CA PHE A 287 8.21 21.26 37.46
C PHE A 287 7.52 21.68 36.15
N ASP A 288 6.52 22.56 36.24
CA ASP A 288 5.76 23.06 35.08
C ASP A 288 5.09 21.94 34.25
N GLY A 289 4.76 20.82 34.91
CA GLY A 289 4.12 19.67 34.28
C GLY A 289 5.08 18.66 33.63
N GLU A 290 6.39 18.95 33.64
CA GLU A 290 7.44 18.00 33.26
C GLU A 290 7.51 16.83 34.24
N VAL A 291 7.78 15.64 33.72
CA VAL A 291 7.89 14.43 34.57
C VAL A 291 9.20 13.73 34.32
N ILE A 292 10.03 13.69 35.37
CA ILE A 292 11.32 13.00 35.39
C ILE A 292 11.13 11.52 35.04
N ASN A 293 11.90 11.06 34.06
CA ASN A 293 11.98 9.66 33.67
C ASN A 293 12.87 8.88 34.63
N LEU A 294 12.40 8.73 35.87
CA LEU A 294 13.11 7.98 36.91
C LEU A 294 13.43 6.55 36.48
N LYS A 295 12.63 5.95 35.60
CA LYS A 295 12.90 4.60 35.08
C LYS A 295 14.19 4.59 34.25
N LEU A 296 14.31 5.49 33.27
CA LEU A 296 15.51 5.57 32.44
C LEU A 296 16.74 5.94 33.29
N LEU A 297 16.63 6.97 34.13
CA LEU A 297 17.70 7.40 35.03
C LEU A 297 18.21 6.25 35.89
N THR A 298 17.30 5.54 36.57
CA THR A 298 17.70 4.42 37.45
C THR A 298 18.29 3.27 36.67
N MET A 299 17.79 2.97 35.47
CA MET A 299 18.39 1.96 34.60
C MET A 299 19.82 2.33 34.15
N GLN A 300 20.07 3.59 33.79
CA GLN A 300 21.41 4.06 33.43
C GLN A 300 22.36 4.06 34.64
N CYS A 301 21.86 4.37 35.84
CA CYS A 301 22.62 4.26 37.08
C CYS A 301 22.87 2.81 37.53
N GLY A 302 22.13 1.82 37.00
CA GLY A 302 22.12 0.45 37.53
C GLY A 302 21.36 0.28 38.85
N LEU A 303 20.50 1.24 39.21
CA LEU A 303 19.67 1.24 40.41
C LEU A 303 18.24 0.73 40.12
N HIS A 304 17.54 0.24 41.13
CA HIS A 304 16.12 -0.07 41.00
C HIS A 304 15.27 1.18 41.20
N LEU A 305 14.18 1.32 40.44
CA LEU A 305 13.25 2.45 40.54
C LEU A 305 12.78 2.71 41.98
N THR A 306 12.43 1.65 42.71
CA THR A 306 11.93 1.79 44.09
C THR A 306 13.01 2.23 45.07
N THR A 307 14.30 2.04 44.77
CA THR A 307 15.40 2.49 45.63
C THR A 307 15.44 4.01 45.68
N VAL A 308 15.39 4.65 44.51
CA VAL A 308 15.38 6.11 44.44
C VAL A 308 14.02 6.65 44.87
N HIS A 309 12.91 6.11 44.35
CA HIS A 309 11.58 6.65 44.63
C HIS A 309 11.16 6.62 46.11
N LYS A 310 11.66 5.66 46.91
CA LYS A 310 11.31 5.56 48.34
C LYS A 310 12.27 6.30 49.28
N ASP A 311 13.46 6.68 48.81
CA ASP A 311 14.47 7.36 49.63
C ASP A 311 14.38 8.88 49.38
N PRO A 312 13.92 9.67 50.37
CA PRO A 312 13.79 11.11 50.21
C PRO A 312 15.11 11.82 49.92
N ALA A 313 16.23 11.31 50.43
CA ALA A 313 17.54 11.93 50.21
C ALA A 313 17.98 11.76 48.75
N LEU A 314 17.80 10.57 48.17
CA LEU A 314 18.11 10.33 46.76
C LEU A 314 17.19 11.11 45.82
N LEU A 315 15.90 11.23 46.16
CA LEU A 315 14.98 12.08 45.39
C LEU A 315 15.34 13.56 45.48
N SER A 316 15.78 14.04 46.65
CA SER A 316 16.28 15.42 46.79
C SER A 316 17.47 15.64 45.88
N MET A 317 18.46 14.73 45.87
CA MET A 317 19.62 14.82 44.96
C MET A 317 19.20 14.93 43.49
N VAL A 318 18.15 14.20 43.07
CA VAL A 318 17.64 14.31 41.69
C VAL A 318 16.99 15.67 41.45
N HIS A 319 16.22 16.20 42.40
CA HIS A 319 15.59 17.52 42.26
C HIS A 319 16.63 18.64 42.28
N ASP A 320 17.64 18.57 43.15
CA ASP A 320 18.74 19.54 43.20
C ASP A 320 19.51 19.53 41.87
N ALA A 321 19.73 18.35 41.29
CA ALA A 321 20.34 18.22 39.96
C ALA A 321 19.43 18.73 38.82
N VAL A 322 18.11 18.69 38.97
CA VAL A 322 17.17 19.32 38.02
C VAL A 322 17.32 20.84 38.07
N ASP A 323 17.41 21.41 39.27
CA ASP A 323 17.56 22.86 39.44
C ASP A 323 18.93 23.35 38.92
N GLU A 324 19.96 22.51 39.00
CA GLU A 324 21.31 22.79 38.47
C GLU A 324 21.43 22.58 36.95
N LEU A 325 21.06 21.39 36.44
CA LEU A 325 21.34 20.96 35.06
C LEU A 325 20.17 21.18 34.09
N GLY A 326 18.97 21.47 34.60
CA GLY A 326 17.75 21.57 33.82
C GLY A 326 17.25 20.21 33.31
N PHE A 327 16.28 20.26 32.40
CA PHE A 327 15.64 19.08 31.80
C PHE A 327 16.23 18.71 30.44
N GLU A 328 16.28 17.42 30.16
CA GLU A 328 16.58 16.86 28.84
C GLU A 328 15.40 15.98 28.40
N VAL A 329 14.78 16.30 27.26
CA VAL A 329 13.64 15.52 26.75
C VAL A 329 14.11 14.13 26.32
N GLY A 330 13.48 13.11 26.89
CA GLY A 330 13.81 11.71 26.70
C GLY A 330 15.06 11.30 27.46
N GLY A 331 16.23 11.54 26.88
CA GLY A 331 17.53 11.41 27.52
C GLY A 331 18.27 10.07 27.40
N MET A 332 17.86 9.20 26.45
CA MET A 332 18.71 8.09 25.99
C MET A 332 20.01 8.59 25.36
N ASP A 333 21.09 7.84 25.52
CA ASP A 333 22.45 8.28 25.16
C ASP A 333 22.71 8.26 23.66
N THR A 334 21.89 7.54 22.89
CA THR A 334 21.94 7.47 21.43
C THR A 334 21.97 8.88 20.82
N PRO A 335 23.00 9.22 20.03
CA PRO A 335 23.07 10.50 19.35
C PRO A 335 21.98 10.59 18.27
N ILE A 336 21.48 11.81 18.04
CA ILE A 336 20.52 12.08 16.97
C ILE A 336 21.26 12.69 15.79
N SER A 337 21.17 12.04 14.64
CA SER A 337 21.75 12.50 13.39
C SER A 337 21.08 13.80 12.91
N PRO A 338 21.81 14.69 12.21
CA PRO A 338 21.20 15.86 11.62
C PRO A 338 20.23 15.45 10.50
N ASP A 339 19.09 16.13 10.45
CA ASP A 339 18.16 16.04 9.34
C ASP A 339 18.82 16.57 8.05
N PRO A 340 18.86 15.78 6.95
CA PRO A 340 19.39 16.23 5.66
C PRO A 340 18.81 17.55 5.13
N ASP A 341 17.56 17.85 5.44
CA ASP A 341 16.87 19.05 4.92
C ASP A 341 17.19 20.32 5.73
N THR A 342 17.44 20.18 7.05
CA THR A 342 17.59 21.34 7.96
C THR A 342 18.97 21.46 8.57
N GLY A 343 19.80 20.42 8.51
CA GLY A 343 21.12 20.34 9.16
C GLY A 343 21.06 20.29 10.69
N ARG A 344 19.87 20.28 11.30
CA ARG A 344 19.66 20.20 12.76
C ARG A 344 19.23 18.79 13.15
N PRO A 345 19.42 18.35 14.40
CA PRO A 345 18.89 17.06 14.86
C PRO A 345 17.41 16.92 14.53
N TRP A 346 17.01 15.81 13.88
CA TRP A 346 15.62 15.61 13.45
C TRP A 346 14.63 15.43 14.61
N ARG A 347 15.16 15.23 15.82
CA ARG A 347 14.42 15.16 17.08
C ARG A 347 15.32 15.42 18.30
N GLU A 348 14.66 15.63 19.44
CA GLU A 348 15.23 15.44 20.78
C GLU A 348 15.57 13.96 21.03
N ARG A 349 16.25 13.65 22.13
CA ARG A 349 16.63 12.27 22.47
C ARG A 349 15.42 11.34 22.66
N PHE A 350 15.71 10.05 22.62
CA PHE A 350 14.69 9.02 22.81
C PHE A 350 14.37 8.79 24.28
N ASP A 351 13.16 8.33 24.52
CA ASP A 351 12.73 7.56 25.69
C ASP A 351 12.07 6.27 25.21
N ALA A 352 11.74 5.36 26.13
CA ALA A 352 11.17 4.06 25.78
C ALA A 352 9.86 4.15 24.97
N ILE A 353 9.03 5.17 25.20
CA ILE A 353 7.73 5.34 24.56
C ILE A 353 7.89 6.05 23.22
N SER A 354 8.70 7.11 23.17
CA SER A 354 8.99 7.79 21.91
C SER A 354 9.74 6.88 20.95
N LEU A 355 10.68 6.04 21.41
CA LEU A 355 11.32 4.99 20.61
C LEU A 355 10.30 3.99 20.04
N ALA A 356 9.43 3.42 20.88
CA ALA A 356 8.41 2.48 20.41
C ALA A 356 7.39 3.14 19.46
N ARG A 357 7.20 4.46 19.54
CA ARG A 357 6.40 5.22 18.59
C ARG A 357 7.13 5.38 17.24
N GLU A 358 8.41 5.76 17.26
CA GLU A 358 9.19 5.90 16.02
C GLU A 358 9.39 4.57 15.29
N GLU A 359 9.58 3.46 15.99
CA GLU A 359 9.61 2.14 15.33
C GLU A 359 8.30 1.81 14.59
N ARG A 360 7.15 2.20 15.15
CA ARG A 360 5.84 2.03 14.48
C ARG A 360 5.70 2.95 13.28
N HIS A 361 6.25 4.17 13.35
CA HIS A 361 6.26 5.10 12.22
C HIS A 361 7.23 4.65 11.12
N LEU A 362 8.42 4.18 11.48
CA LEU A 362 9.39 3.58 10.55
C LEU A 362 8.82 2.34 9.85
N GLN A 363 8.13 1.45 10.57
CA GLN A 363 7.40 0.34 9.95
C GLN A 363 6.35 0.85 8.95
N THR A 364 5.64 1.92 9.29
CA THR A 364 4.60 2.50 8.42
C THR A 364 5.22 3.15 7.18
N ALA A 365 6.33 3.85 7.32
CA ALA A 365 7.10 4.44 6.23
C ALA A 365 7.61 3.35 5.27
N ALA A 366 8.25 2.30 5.79
CA ALA A 366 8.68 1.13 5.02
C ALA A 366 7.51 0.48 4.27
N TYR A 367 6.35 0.34 4.92
CA TYR A 367 5.15 -0.18 4.27
C TYR A 367 4.68 0.73 3.12
N ILE A 368 4.64 2.05 3.31
CA ILE A 368 4.21 3.01 2.29
C ILE A 368 5.11 2.92 1.06
N VAL A 369 6.44 2.96 1.26
CA VAL A 369 7.44 2.86 0.19
C VAL A 369 7.25 1.54 -0.57
N CYS A 370 7.18 0.42 0.14
CA CYS A 370 6.98 -0.90 -0.47
C CYS A 370 5.65 -0.97 -1.24
N CYS A 371 4.53 -0.54 -0.64
CA CYS A 371 3.21 -0.62 -1.26
C CYS A 371 3.09 0.29 -2.49
N TYR A 372 3.62 1.51 -2.42
CA TYR A 372 3.54 2.47 -3.51
C TYR A 372 4.46 2.10 -4.67
N LEU A 373 5.69 1.67 -4.44
CA LEU A 373 6.65 1.38 -5.53
C LEU A 373 6.39 0.04 -6.22
N THR A 374 5.84 -0.95 -5.51
CA THR A 374 5.51 -2.26 -6.09
C THR A 374 4.11 -2.29 -6.70
N GLY A 375 3.20 -1.44 -6.21
CA GLY A 375 1.78 -1.48 -6.51
C GLY A 375 1.06 -2.69 -5.90
N MET A 376 1.68 -3.47 -5.01
CA MET A 376 1.08 -4.64 -4.34
C MET A 376 -0.20 -4.28 -3.56
N ARG A 377 -1.14 -5.22 -3.49
CA ARG A 377 -2.33 -5.06 -2.63
C ARG A 377 -1.93 -5.17 -1.17
N ASP A 378 -2.73 -4.57 -0.30
CA ASP A 378 -2.56 -4.66 1.15
C ASP A 378 -2.31 -6.09 1.66
N GLY A 379 -3.18 -7.03 1.29
CA GLY A 379 -2.99 -8.44 1.67
C GLY A 379 -1.77 -9.11 1.05
N GLU A 380 -1.25 -8.61 -0.08
CA GLU A 380 -0.02 -9.12 -0.72
C GLU A 380 1.21 -8.58 0.04
N VAL A 381 1.26 -7.26 0.33
CA VAL A 381 2.35 -6.66 1.11
C VAL A 381 2.41 -7.28 2.49
N GLN A 382 1.30 -7.30 3.23
CA GLN A 382 1.27 -7.81 4.59
C GLN A 382 1.67 -9.29 4.70
N SER A 383 1.55 -10.06 3.63
CA SER A 383 1.93 -11.48 3.59
C SER A 383 3.41 -11.75 3.35
N LEU A 384 4.21 -10.72 3.04
CA LEU A 384 5.63 -10.85 2.79
C LEU A 384 6.34 -11.47 4.00
N ARG A 385 7.34 -12.31 3.68
CA ARG A 385 8.18 -13.04 4.63
C ARG A 385 9.61 -12.53 4.55
N SER A 386 10.38 -12.78 5.59
CA SER A 386 11.82 -12.54 5.57
C SER A 386 12.48 -13.43 4.52
N GLY A 387 13.51 -12.90 3.87
CA GLY A 387 14.15 -13.52 2.71
C GLY A 387 13.36 -13.36 1.41
N CYS A 388 12.34 -12.49 1.35
CA CYS A 388 11.57 -12.25 0.12
C CYS A 388 12.34 -11.49 -0.97
N LEU A 389 13.49 -10.90 -0.64
CA LEU A 389 14.31 -10.18 -1.61
C LEU A 389 15.02 -11.16 -2.54
N LYS A 390 14.89 -10.95 -3.85
CA LYS A 390 15.62 -11.66 -4.89
C LYS A 390 16.44 -10.67 -5.70
N ARG A 391 17.71 -11.02 -5.91
CA ARG A 391 18.65 -10.33 -6.79
C ARG A 391 19.03 -11.31 -7.87
N ASN A 392 18.48 -11.10 -9.05
CA ASN A 392 18.75 -11.96 -10.19
C ASN A 392 19.47 -11.13 -11.24
N LEU A 393 20.65 -11.58 -11.67
CA LEU A 393 21.24 -11.06 -12.89
C LEU A 393 20.38 -11.52 -14.07
N ASP A 394 20.19 -10.66 -15.06
CA ASP A 394 19.58 -11.08 -16.31
C ASP A 394 20.39 -12.22 -16.96
N ARG A 395 19.82 -12.91 -17.96
CA ARG A 395 20.49 -14.02 -18.68
C ARG A 395 21.87 -13.63 -19.23
N ASP A 396 22.06 -12.34 -19.51
CA ASP A 396 23.30 -11.79 -20.07
C ASP A 396 24.28 -11.31 -18.99
N GLY A 397 23.96 -11.43 -17.69
CA GLY A 397 24.83 -11.08 -16.57
C GLY A 397 25.03 -9.57 -16.32
N ARG A 398 24.40 -8.69 -17.12
CA ARG A 398 24.71 -7.26 -17.16
C ARG A 398 23.76 -6.35 -16.38
N THR A 399 22.54 -6.79 -16.08
CA THR A 399 21.56 -5.98 -15.34
C THR A 399 21.07 -6.74 -14.12
N GLU A 400 21.30 -6.17 -12.93
CA GLU A 400 20.72 -6.68 -11.69
C GLU A 400 19.23 -6.34 -11.65
N ARG A 401 18.39 -7.38 -11.62
CA ARG A 401 16.96 -7.24 -11.38
C ARG A 401 16.69 -7.42 -9.90
N LEU A 402 16.21 -6.35 -9.28
CA LEU A 402 15.71 -6.35 -7.91
C LEU A 402 14.25 -6.79 -7.93
N ALA A 403 13.95 -7.86 -7.22
CA ALA A 403 12.59 -8.40 -7.12
C ALA A 403 12.22 -8.72 -5.68
N ILE A 404 10.92 -8.64 -5.41
CA ILE A 404 10.31 -9.07 -4.15
C ILE A 404 9.42 -10.27 -4.47
N GLU A 405 9.73 -11.42 -3.89
CA GLU A 405 8.94 -12.63 -3.95
C GLU A 405 7.79 -12.56 -2.93
N GLY A 406 6.57 -12.83 -3.37
CA GLY A 406 5.42 -12.93 -2.48
C GLY A 406 4.32 -13.79 -3.08
N VAL A 407 3.12 -13.70 -2.51
CA VAL A 407 1.98 -14.53 -2.93
C VAL A 407 0.81 -13.64 -3.34
N THR A 408 0.14 -13.98 -4.44
CA THR A 408 -1.13 -13.37 -4.84
C THR A 408 -2.28 -14.36 -4.78
N TRP A 409 -3.43 -13.94 -4.24
CA TRP A 409 -4.60 -14.80 -4.05
C TRP A 409 -5.76 -14.49 -4.99
N LYS A 410 -5.76 -13.31 -5.64
CA LYS A 410 -6.92 -12.90 -6.44
C LYS A 410 -6.95 -13.71 -7.73
N ASP A 411 -8.02 -14.48 -7.91
CA ASP A 411 -8.25 -15.34 -9.09
C ASP A 411 -7.23 -16.48 -9.26
N ARG A 412 -6.41 -16.77 -8.23
CA ARG A 412 -5.33 -17.80 -8.24
C ARG A 412 -5.54 -18.94 -7.22
N GLY A 413 -6.80 -19.31 -6.98
CA GLY A 413 -7.16 -20.35 -6.00
C GLY A 413 -6.95 -19.94 -4.53
N ALA A 414 -7.15 -20.89 -3.61
CA ALA A 414 -7.10 -20.62 -2.17
C ALA A 414 -5.68 -20.54 -1.59
N ARG A 415 -4.75 -21.36 -2.13
CA ARG A 415 -3.34 -21.37 -1.73
C ARG A 415 -2.59 -20.11 -2.18
N GLY A 416 -3.11 -19.44 -3.22
CA GLY A 416 -2.42 -18.35 -3.89
C GLY A 416 -1.33 -18.86 -4.82
N GLU A 417 -0.75 -17.96 -5.60
CA GLU A 417 0.33 -18.21 -6.53
C GLU A 417 1.55 -17.37 -6.14
N GLN A 418 2.72 -17.99 -6.09
CA GLN A 418 3.98 -17.28 -5.89
C GLN A 418 4.28 -16.43 -7.10
N VAL A 419 4.62 -15.17 -6.86
CA VAL A 419 4.92 -14.21 -7.92
C VAL A 419 6.01 -13.25 -7.46
N GLU A 420 6.77 -12.76 -8.45
CA GLU A 420 7.81 -11.75 -8.24
C GLU A 420 7.31 -10.37 -8.68
N TRP A 421 7.56 -9.36 -7.85
CA TRP A 421 7.40 -7.94 -8.16
C TRP A 421 8.77 -7.32 -8.42
N ILE A 422 8.99 -6.85 -9.65
CA ILE A 422 10.18 -6.08 -10.00
C ILE A 422 10.09 -4.73 -9.30
N THR A 423 11.19 -4.27 -8.72
CA THR A 423 11.24 -3.05 -7.94
C THR A 423 12.59 -2.34 -8.04
N ILE A 424 12.76 -1.25 -7.28
CA ILE A 424 13.97 -0.42 -7.21
C ILE A 424 14.59 -0.49 -5.82
N GLU A 425 15.84 0.01 -5.68
CA GLU A 425 16.60 -0.08 -4.43
C GLU A 425 15.87 0.54 -3.23
N ALA A 426 15.11 1.63 -3.40
CA ALA A 426 14.33 2.22 -2.32
C ALA A 426 13.31 1.24 -1.69
N ALA A 427 12.68 0.38 -2.49
CA ALA A 427 11.78 -0.65 -1.97
C ALA A 427 12.56 -1.79 -1.30
N VAL A 428 13.75 -2.12 -1.80
CA VAL A 428 14.65 -3.10 -1.18
C VAL A 428 15.08 -2.62 0.20
N GLN A 429 15.46 -1.35 0.35
CA GLN A 429 15.80 -0.74 1.63
C GLN A 429 14.61 -0.77 2.60
N ALA A 430 13.41 -0.45 2.12
CA ALA A 430 12.19 -0.56 2.92
C ALA A 430 11.95 -1.98 3.45
N ILE A 431 12.20 -3.02 2.63
CA ILE A 431 12.11 -4.42 3.08
C ILE A 431 13.20 -4.74 4.11
N ARG A 432 14.46 -4.33 3.90
CA ARG A 432 15.55 -4.53 4.88
C ARG A 432 15.23 -3.91 6.24
N VAL A 433 14.70 -2.68 6.23
CA VAL A 433 14.23 -1.99 7.44
C VAL A 433 13.10 -2.77 8.10
N ALA A 434 12.12 -3.26 7.34
CA ALA A 434 11.04 -4.08 7.88
C ALA A 434 11.54 -5.44 8.43
N GLU A 435 12.53 -6.07 7.81
CA GLU A 435 13.17 -7.30 8.29
C GLU A 435 13.85 -7.11 9.64
N ARG A 436 14.60 -6.01 9.80
CA ARG A 436 15.31 -5.66 11.04
C ARG A 436 14.33 -5.27 12.15
N LEU A 437 13.33 -4.44 11.86
CA LEU A 437 12.29 -4.06 12.84
C LEU A 437 11.49 -5.27 13.35
N SER A 438 11.16 -6.20 12.45
CA SER A 438 10.32 -7.36 12.78
C SER A 438 11.09 -8.49 13.46
N GLU A 439 12.43 -8.50 13.43
CA GLU A 439 13.25 -9.63 13.85
C GLU A 439 12.94 -10.13 15.27
N ARG A 440 12.92 -9.23 16.26
CA ARG A 440 12.62 -9.60 17.66
C ARG A 440 11.23 -10.21 17.81
N PHE A 441 10.25 -9.64 17.09
CA PHE A 441 8.86 -10.08 17.15
C PHE A 441 8.65 -11.39 16.38
N ARG A 442 9.37 -11.59 15.27
CA ARG A 442 9.40 -12.83 14.49
C ARG A 442 9.93 -13.99 15.31
N ARG A 443 11.06 -13.78 16.02
CA ARG A 443 11.65 -14.77 16.92
C ARG A 443 10.68 -15.15 18.04
N ASN A 444 10.09 -14.15 18.71
CA ASN A 444 9.15 -14.40 19.81
C ASN A 444 7.86 -15.11 19.35
N ALA A 445 7.37 -14.81 18.15
CA ALA A 445 6.14 -15.39 17.62
C ALA A 445 6.34 -16.67 16.77
N GLY A 446 7.59 -17.12 16.57
CA GLY A 446 7.90 -18.31 15.74
C GLY A 446 7.44 -18.17 14.29
N THR A 447 7.61 -16.99 13.67
CA THR A 447 7.10 -16.70 12.32
C THR A 447 8.12 -15.99 11.44
N GLU A 448 8.00 -16.15 10.13
CA GLU A 448 8.84 -15.47 9.14
C GLU A 448 8.21 -14.17 8.60
N ARG A 449 6.99 -13.81 9.01
CA ARG A 449 6.26 -12.67 8.45
C ARG A 449 6.87 -11.33 8.83
N LEU A 450 6.94 -10.39 7.88
CA LEU A 450 7.55 -9.08 8.10
C LEU A 450 6.64 -8.08 8.83
N TRP A 451 5.35 -8.05 8.47
CA TRP A 451 4.44 -6.98 8.89
C TRP A 451 3.68 -7.36 10.16
N LEU A 452 4.42 -7.54 11.25
CA LEU A 452 3.88 -7.86 12.57
C LEU A 452 3.51 -6.60 13.35
N ALA A 453 2.59 -6.73 14.32
CA ALA A 453 2.38 -5.67 15.29
C ALA A 453 3.64 -5.52 16.17
N LEU A 454 4.18 -4.30 16.25
CA LEU A 454 5.32 -3.98 17.11
C LEU A 454 4.83 -3.62 18.52
N ASP A 455 4.22 -4.60 19.20
CA ASP A 455 3.79 -4.51 20.61
C ASP A 455 4.59 -5.55 21.41
N ASP A 456 5.11 -5.16 22.58
CA ASP A 456 5.94 -6.02 23.44
C ASP A 456 5.10 -6.98 24.29
N ARG A 457 3.76 -6.95 24.18
CA ARG A 457 2.88 -7.94 24.82
C ARG A 457 3.14 -9.34 24.23
N GLU A 458 3.34 -10.32 25.11
CA GLU A 458 3.58 -11.75 24.80
C GLU A 458 2.54 -12.38 23.85
N THR A 459 1.39 -11.72 23.63
CA THR A 459 0.29 -12.15 22.76
C THR A 459 0.38 -11.56 21.34
N ASN A 460 1.58 -11.43 20.79
CA ASN A 460 1.76 -10.96 19.42
C ASN A 460 1.18 -11.97 18.43
N ASN A 461 -0.07 -11.74 18.00
CA ASN A 461 -0.78 -12.65 17.12
C ASN A 461 -0.28 -12.49 15.68
N ALA A 462 0.81 -13.21 15.35
CA ALA A 462 1.48 -13.23 14.06
C ALA A 462 0.57 -13.52 12.85
N GLU A 463 -0.63 -14.02 13.09
CA GLU A 463 -1.62 -14.34 12.05
C GLU A 463 -2.63 -13.19 11.81
N THR A 464 -2.57 -12.10 12.59
CA THR A 464 -3.47 -10.94 12.47
C THR A 464 -2.81 -9.84 11.65
N PRO A 465 -3.46 -9.36 10.56
CA PRO A 465 -2.92 -8.26 9.77
C PRO A 465 -2.92 -6.96 10.57
N ILE A 466 -1.87 -6.15 10.40
CA ILE A 466 -1.80 -4.82 11.01
C ILE A 466 -2.88 -3.91 10.42
N LEU A 467 -3.43 -3.03 11.26
CA LEU A 467 -4.39 -1.99 10.85
C LEU A 467 -3.67 -0.86 10.11
N ILE A 468 -3.06 -1.18 8.97
CA ILE A 468 -2.10 -0.30 8.31
C ILE A 468 -2.72 1.03 7.86
N ALA A 469 -3.97 1.04 7.40
CA ALA A 469 -4.64 2.30 7.05
C ALA A 469 -4.74 3.25 8.26
N LYS A 470 -4.99 2.72 9.47
CA LYS A 470 -4.97 3.52 10.70
C LYS A 470 -3.55 4.04 10.97
N LYS A 471 -2.54 3.17 10.86
CA LYS A 471 -1.13 3.53 11.08
C LYS A 471 -0.63 4.59 10.10
N ILE A 472 -1.00 4.52 8.81
CA ILE A 472 -0.64 5.53 7.80
C ILE A 472 -1.20 6.91 8.18
N ASN A 473 -2.46 6.98 8.61
CA ASN A 473 -3.04 8.25 9.05
C ASN A 473 -2.43 8.75 10.37
N GLN A 474 -2.07 7.85 11.30
CA GLN A 474 -1.31 8.22 12.51
C GLN A 474 0.10 8.71 12.19
N PHE A 475 0.74 8.15 11.16
CA PHE A 475 2.04 8.65 10.69
C PHE A 475 1.91 10.04 10.08
N ARG A 476 0.89 10.28 9.25
CA ARG A 476 0.55 11.62 8.75
C ARG A 476 0.36 12.62 9.90
N GLU A 477 -0.47 12.27 10.89
CA GLU A 477 -0.75 13.11 12.06
C GLU A 477 0.53 13.39 12.86
N HIS A 478 1.39 12.38 13.04
CA HIS A 478 2.69 12.56 13.69
C HIS A 478 3.63 13.50 12.94
N LEU A 479 3.68 13.40 11.59
CA LEU A 479 4.50 14.29 10.78
C LEU A 479 4.03 15.74 10.91
N ASP A 480 2.71 15.99 10.79
CA ASP A 480 2.15 17.33 10.96
C ASP A 480 2.41 17.88 12.37
N GLU A 481 2.25 17.06 13.41
CA GLU A 481 2.48 17.49 14.80
C GLU A 481 3.94 17.81 15.09
N ARG A 482 4.89 17.11 14.46
CA ARG A 482 6.33 17.27 14.77
C ARG A 482 7.05 18.26 13.86
N TYR A 483 6.69 18.31 12.60
CA TYR A 483 7.39 19.08 11.57
C TYR A 483 6.51 20.13 10.89
N GLY A 484 5.20 20.14 11.19
CA GLY A 484 4.27 21.13 10.66
C GLY A 484 4.24 22.38 11.52
N ALA A 485 3.75 23.45 10.89
CA ALA A 485 3.30 24.66 11.58
C ALA A 485 1.77 24.77 11.43
N ASP A 486 1.12 25.58 12.28
CA ASP A 486 -0.35 25.73 12.29
C ASP A 486 -0.92 26.08 10.90
N ASP A 487 -0.21 26.95 10.15
CA ASP A 487 -0.58 27.38 8.80
C ASP A 487 0.15 26.62 7.68
N SER A 488 1.05 25.69 8.01
CA SER A 488 1.87 24.95 7.04
C SER A 488 2.03 23.49 7.46
N PRO A 489 1.01 22.64 7.22
CA PRO A 489 1.11 21.23 7.50
C PRO A 489 2.11 20.56 6.57
N VAL A 490 2.84 19.59 7.11
CA VAL A 490 3.86 18.83 6.38
C VAL A 490 3.27 18.09 5.21
N ILE A 491 2.10 17.49 5.41
CA ILE A 491 1.30 16.89 4.35
C ILE A 491 0.20 17.86 3.95
N PRO A 492 0.26 18.44 2.73
CA PRO A 492 -0.70 19.45 2.28
C PRO A 492 -2.16 19.01 2.44
N ARG A 493 -3.03 19.98 2.74
CA ARG A 493 -4.48 19.79 2.73
C ARG A 493 -5.01 19.84 1.30
N VAL A 494 -6.23 19.31 1.11
CA VAL A 494 -6.94 19.35 -0.16
C VAL A 494 -8.18 20.22 0.05
N GLY A 495 -8.07 21.49 -0.33
CA GLY A 495 -8.98 22.52 0.19
C GLY A 495 -8.79 22.67 1.70
N GLU A 496 -9.89 22.74 2.45
CA GLU A 496 -9.89 22.80 3.92
C GLU A 496 -9.64 21.43 4.58
N ASP A 497 -9.80 20.34 3.81
CA ASP A 497 -9.85 18.99 4.36
C ASP A 497 -8.48 18.30 4.42
N VAL A 498 -8.29 17.54 5.49
CA VAL A 498 -7.19 16.60 5.64
C VAL A 498 -7.43 15.37 4.77
N TRP A 499 -6.47 15.06 3.89
CA TRP A 499 -6.55 13.85 3.08
C TRP A 499 -6.45 12.58 3.93
N ARG A 500 -7.52 11.76 3.92
CA ARG A 500 -7.55 10.47 4.63
C ARG A 500 -7.05 9.34 3.72
N PHE A 501 -5.91 8.76 4.12
CA PHE A 501 -5.24 7.71 3.36
C PHE A 501 -5.89 6.33 3.54
N ASN A 502 -5.94 5.57 2.47
CA ASN A 502 -6.26 4.14 2.45
C ASN A 502 -5.34 3.40 1.46
N THR A 503 -5.16 2.10 1.66
CA THR A 503 -4.21 1.29 0.86
C THR A 503 -4.60 1.16 -0.62
N ARG A 504 -5.89 1.27 -0.96
CA ARG A 504 -6.35 1.19 -2.35
C ARG A 504 -5.98 2.44 -3.16
N GLN A 505 -5.90 3.59 -2.50
CA GLN A 505 -5.52 4.85 -3.13
C GLN A 505 -4.07 4.80 -3.65
N PHE A 506 -3.10 4.30 -2.87
CA PHE A 506 -1.70 4.19 -3.32
C PHE A 506 -1.58 3.39 -4.63
N ARG A 507 -2.19 2.20 -4.66
CA ARG A 507 -2.20 1.34 -5.85
C ARG A 507 -2.91 2.00 -7.04
N ARG A 508 -3.99 2.77 -6.82
CA ARG A 508 -4.73 3.52 -7.85
C ARG A 508 -3.90 4.70 -8.39
N THR A 509 -3.22 5.44 -7.51
CA THR A 509 -2.35 6.55 -7.88
C THR A 509 -1.16 6.07 -8.69
N LEU A 510 -0.46 5.01 -8.26
CA LEU A 510 0.65 4.45 -9.03
C LEU A 510 0.18 3.93 -10.40
N ALA A 511 -0.97 3.24 -10.46
CA ALA A 511 -1.50 2.72 -11.72
C ALA A 511 -1.76 3.84 -12.72
N TRP A 512 -2.26 4.99 -12.24
CA TRP A 512 -2.45 6.18 -13.05
C TRP A 512 -1.13 6.71 -13.61
N TYR A 513 -0.10 6.88 -12.77
CA TYR A 513 1.23 7.34 -13.23
C TYR A 513 1.84 6.37 -14.24
N ILE A 514 1.76 5.07 -13.99
CA ILE A 514 2.25 4.04 -14.91
C ILE A 514 1.48 4.12 -16.23
N ALA A 515 0.15 4.18 -16.20
CA ALA A 515 -0.67 4.23 -17.42
C ALA A 515 -0.36 5.43 -18.31
N ASN A 516 0.06 6.55 -17.73
CA ASN A 516 0.39 7.80 -18.42
C ASN A 516 1.81 7.84 -19.01
N ARG A 517 2.58 6.74 -18.92
CA ARG A 517 3.87 6.60 -19.60
C ARG A 517 3.73 5.79 -20.89
N PRO A 518 4.60 6.01 -21.90
CA PRO A 518 4.65 5.16 -23.09
C PRO A 518 4.77 3.67 -22.71
N PHE A 519 3.96 2.80 -23.34
CA PHE A 519 3.83 1.37 -23.01
C PHE A 519 3.35 1.04 -21.58
N GLY A 520 3.02 2.06 -20.80
CA GLY A 520 2.67 1.98 -19.39
C GLY A 520 1.46 1.11 -19.09
N VAL A 521 0.47 1.07 -19.97
CA VAL A 521 -0.70 0.18 -19.82
C VAL A 521 -0.32 -1.31 -19.84
N VAL A 522 0.65 -1.69 -20.68
CA VAL A 522 1.14 -3.07 -20.76
C VAL A 522 2.06 -3.37 -19.59
N ALA A 523 3.00 -2.48 -19.27
CA ALA A 523 3.89 -2.59 -18.11
C ALA A 523 3.09 -2.68 -16.80
N GLY A 524 2.07 -1.83 -16.65
CA GLY A 524 1.16 -1.82 -15.51
C GLY A 524 0.36 -3.10 -15.37
N LYS A 525 -0.15 -3.68 -16.47
CA LYS A 525 -0.80 -5.00 -16.45
C LYS A 525 0.13 -6.09 -15.90
N ILE A 526 1.39 -6.12 -16.36
CA ILE A 526 2.42 -7.09 -15.94
C ILE A 526 2.75 -6.89 -14.46
N GLN A 527 3.04 -5.66 -14.03
CA GLN A 527 3.39 -5.35 -12.65
C GLN A 527 2.24 -5.67 -11.69
N TYR A 528 1.00 -5.41 -12.08
CA TYR A 528 -0.18 -5.58 -11.24
C TYR A 528 -0.76 -7.00 -11.27
N LYS A 529 -0.17 -7.89 -12.08
CA LYS A 529 -0.59 -9.28 -12.32
C LYS A 529 -2.07 -9.38 -12.75
N HIS A 530 -2.54 -8.39 -13.52
CA HIS A 530 -3.92 -8.37 -14.01
C HIS A 530 -4.09 -9.27 -15.24
N ALA A 531 -5.12 -10.12 -15.24
CA ALA A 531 -5.41 -11.03 -16.36
C ALA A 531 -5.78 -10.28 -17.66
N SER A 532 -6.32 -9.06 -17.58
CA SER A 532 -6.72 -8.27 -18.75
C SER A 532 -6.28 -6.80 -18.66
N VAL A 533 -6.02 -6.20 -19.84
CA VAL A 533 -5.71 -4.77 -20.00
C VAL A 533 -6.89 -3.90 -19.53
N ALA A 534 -8.12 -4.34 -19.80
CA ALA A 534 -9.34 -3.66 -19.35
C ALA A 534 -9.43 -3.52 -17.82
N MET A 535 -8.94 -4.51 -17.05
CA MET A 535 -8.87 -4.41 -15.59
C MET A 535 -7.87 -3.36 -15.13
N PHE A 536 -6.75 -3.16 -15.82
CA PHE A 536 -5.79 -2.08 -15.52
C PHE A 536 -6.32 -0.71 -15.95
N ASN A 537 -6.99 -0.61 -17.11
CA ASN A 537 -7.65 0.64 -17.55
C ASN A 537 -8.70 1.14 -16.54
N GLY A 538 -9.40 0.22 -15.84
CA GLY A 538 -10.29 0.59 -14.73
C GLY A 538 -9.56 1.28 -13.55
N TYR A 539 -8.24 1.07 -13.39
CA TYR A 539 -7.36 1.81 -12.47
C TYR A 539 -6.69 3.05 -13.09
N ALA A 540 -6.85 3.31 -14.38
CA ALA A 540 -6.41 4.56 -15.02
C ALA A 540 -7.58 5.57 -15.06
N GLY A 541 -8.80 5.11 -15.36
CA GLY A 541 -10.01 5.94 -15.51
C GLY A 541 -10.52 5.91 -16.95
N SER A 542 -11.81 6.17 -17.16
CA SER A 542 -12.43 6.33 -18.48
C SER A 542 -12.98 7.75 -18.67
N SER A 543 -13.35 8.10 -19.90
CA SER A 543 -13.70 9.46 -20.38
C SER A 543 -14.78 10.21 -19.58
N ALA A 544 -15.61 9.54 -18.79
CA ALA A 544 -16.66 10.18 -17.99
C ALA A 544 -16.16 10.84 -16.68
N SER A 545 -14.91 10.61 -16.28
CA SER A 545 -14.35 11.08 -14.99
C SER A 545 -13.59 12.41 -15.08
N GLY A 546 -13.68 13.15 -16.19
CA GLY A 546 -12.81 14.32 -16.46
C GLY A 546 -11.36 13.93 -16.80
N PHE A 547 -11.01 12.65 -16.68
CA PHE A 547 -9.69 12.06 -16.94
C PHE A 547 -9.08 12.45 -18.28
N ARG A 548 -9.85 12.46 -19.38
CA ARG A 548 -9.30 12.85 -20.68
C ARG A 548 -8.94 14.34 -20.71
N GLN A 549 -9.75 15.21 -20.11
CA GLN A 549 -9.51 16.65 -20.05
C GLN A 549 -8.35 17.00 -19.11
N GLU A 550 -8.28 16.41 -17.91
CA GLU A 550 -7.16 16.58 -16.98
C GLU A 550 -5.85 16.06 -17.60
N VAL A 551 -5.89 14.91 -18.28
CA VAL A 551 -4.72 14.34 -18.98
C VAL A 551 -4.33 15.19 -20.19
N GLU A 552 -5.28 15.69 -20.97
CA GLU A 552 -5.00 16.62 -22.07
C GLU A 552 -4.41 17.95 -21.57
N GLN A 553 -4.87 18.46 -20.43
CA GLN A 553 -4.34 19.67 -19.81
C GLN A 553 -2.91 19.46 -19.28
N GLU A 554 -2.67 18.40 -18.52
CA GLU A 554 -1.33 18.05 -18.00
C GLU A 554 -0.35 17.69 -19.13
N LEU A 555 -0.81 16.95 -20.16
CA LEU A 555 -0.01 16.68 -21.35
C LEU A 555 0.32 17.98 -22.10
N ALA A 556 -0.63 18.90 -22.24
CA ALA A 556 -0.37 20.19 -22.90
C ALA A 556 0.64 21.04 -22.11
N LEU A 557 0.60 20.99 -20.77
CA LEU A 557 1.59 21.67 -19.92
C LEU A 557 2.98 21.02 -20.03
N GLY A 558 3.06 19.69 -19.99
CA GLY A 558 4.32 18.96 -20.19
C GLY A 558 4.93 19.16 -21.58
N GLN A 559 4.12 19.09 -22.64
CA GLN A 559 4.54 19.37 -24.01
C GLN A 559 5.10 20.80 -24.19
N LEU A 560 4.57 21.76 -23.43
CA LEU A 560 5.07 23.14 -23.42
C LEU A 560 6.42 23.27 -22.69
N ASP A 561 6.70 22.43 -21.70
CA ASP A 561 8.03 22.38 -21.07
C ASP A 561 9.03 21.61 -21.96
N ASP A 562 8.62 20.49 -22.54
CA ASP A 562 9.45 19.70 -23.47
C ASP A 562 9.89 20.54 -24.69
N ILE A 563 9.00 21.39 -25.25
CA ILE A 563 9.38 22.24 -26.40
C ILE A 563 10.35 23.37 -26.00
N ILE A 564 10.33 23.81 -24.74
CA ILE A 564 11.34 24.76 -24.24
C ILE A 564 12.70 24.09 -24.21
N ASP A 565 12.78 22.84 -23.75
CA ASP A 565 14.04 22.09 -23.75
C ASP A 565 14.57 21.92 -25.18
N TYR A 566 13.69 21.68 -26.16
CA TYR A 566 14.06 21.70 -27.59
C TYR A 566 14.66 23.03 -28.02
N PHE A 567 14.06 24.16 -27.63
CA PHE A 567 14.55 25.49 -27.97
C PHE A 567 15.90 25.81 -27.31
N GLU A 568 16.05 25.54 -26.02
CA GLU A 568 17.29 25.77 -25.27
C GLU A 568 18.44 24.90 -25.80
N ASN A 569 18.17 23.63 -26.12
CA ASN A 569 19.16 22.74 -26.73
C ASN A 569 19.55 23.22 -28.12
N HIS A 570 18.59 23.67 -28.93
CA HIS A 570 18.87 24.24 -30.26
C HIS A 570 19.75 25.49 -30.17
N ARG A 571 19.52 26.38 -29.21
CA ARG A 571 20.39 27.56 -28.96
C ARG A 571 21.81 27.20 -28.57
N ARG A 572 22.00 26.06 -27.90
CA ARG A 572 23.32 25.54 -27.49
C ARG A 572 24.03 24.77 -28.61
N GLY A 573 23.45 24.69 -29.81
CA GLY A 573 23.99 23.93 -30.95
C GLY A 573 23.55 22.47 -30.99
N HIS A 574 22.78 22.00 -30.01
CA HIS A 574 22.23 20.65 -29.94
C HIS A 574 20.85 20.57 -30.58
N GLY A 575 20.77 20.98 -31.85
CA GLY A 575 19.53 20.99 -32.61
C GLY A 575 18.99 19.58 -32.91
N PRO A 576 17.67 19.44 -33.15
CA PRO A 576 17.03 18.16 -33.38
C PRO A 576 17.52 17.43 -34.64
N GLY A 577 17.71 16.11 -34.53
CA GLY A 577 18.00 15.18 -35.62
C GLY A 577 16.76 14.45 -36.15
N GLY A 578 16.97 13.54 -37.11
CA GLY A 578 15.89 12.79 -37.78
C GLY A 578 15.17 13.57 -38.89
N PRO A 579 14.24 12.92 -39.62
CA PRO A 579 13.57 13.52 -40.78
C PRO A 579 12.80 14.81 -40.46
N ALA A 580 12.18 14.92 -39.27
CA ALA A 580 11.49 16.13 -38.84
C ALA A 580 12.45 17.22 -38.32
N GLY A 581 13.69 16.86 -37.98
CA GLY A 581 14.63 17.73 -37.27
C GLY A 581 14.94 19.02 -38.01
N LYS A 582 15.08 18.98 -39.33
CA LYS A 582 15.30 20.20 -40.15
C LYS A 582 14.12 21.16 -40.06
N ARG A 583 12.88 20.67 -40.21
CA ARG A 583 11.66 21.49 -40.14
C ARG A 583 11.49 22.11 -38.75
N VAL A 584 11.67 21.31 -37.71
CA VAL A 584 11.56 21.77 -36.32
C VAL A 584 12.66 22.80 -36.02
N GLY A 585 13.91 22.53 -36.44
CA GLY A 585 15.03 23.45 -36.27
C GLY A 585 14.81 24.82 -36.92
N VAL A 586 14.27 24.87 -38.15
CA VAL A 586 13.93 26.14 -38.83
C VAL A 586 12.94 26.97 -38.02
N GLU A 587 11.90 26.34 -37.46
CA GLU A 587 10.92 27.04 -36.62
C GLU A 587 11.54 27.51 -35.29
N LEU A 588 12.40 26.70 -34.66
CA LEU A 588 13.12 27.11 -33.46
C LEU A 588 14.07 28.30 -33.72
N GLU A 589 14.75 28.34 -34.88
CA GLU A 589 15.58 29.48 -35.29
C GLU A 589 14.76 30.73 -35.54
N ARG A 590 13.62 30.59 -36.21
CA ARG A 590 12.70 31.71 -36.46
C ARG A 590 12.25 32.34 -35.15
N VAL A 591 11.77 31.51 -34.20
CA VAL A 591 11.37 31.96 -32.86
C VAL A 591 12.54 32.62 -32.13
N GLY A 592 13.74 32.07 -32.27
CA GLY A 592 14.96 32.67 -31.70
C GLY A 592 15.29 34.06 -32.25
N ARG A 593 15.09 34.29 -33.56
CA ARG A 593 15.28 35.61 -34.19
C ARG A 593 14.21 36.62 -33.76
N GLU A 594 12.96 36.18 -33.63
CA GLU A 594 11.83 37.02 -33.22
C GLU A 594 11.91 37.46 -31.73
N LEU A 595 12.62 36.71 -30.88
CA LEU A 595 12.82 37.06 -29.47
C LEU A 595 13.89 38.16 -29.26
N GLY A 596 14.89 38.26 -30.14
CA GLY A 596 15.96 39.27 -30.07
C GLY A 596 16.86 39.15 -28.80
N PRO A 597 17.95 39.94 -28.70
CA PRO A 597 18.79 39.99 -27.50
C PRO A 597 18.23 41.01 -26.50
N LEU A 598 17.35 40.59 -25.58
CA LEU A 598 16.81 41.47 -24.53
C LEU A 598 16.93 40.85 -23.13
N PRO A 599 17.19 41.65 -22.07
CA PRO A 599 17.40 41.15 -20.71
C PRO A 599 16.08 41.03 -19.94
N GLY A 600 15.67 39.80 -19.59
CA GLY A 600 14.53 39.55 -18.67
C GLY A 600 14.04 38.10 -18.64
N GLN A 601 14.70 37.21 -17.88
CA GLN A 601 14.49 35.74 -17.91
C GLN A 601 13.06 35.23 -17.60
N LEU A 602 12.23 35.95 -16.81
CA LEU A 602 10.92 35.44 -16.39
C LEU A 602 9.76 35.79 -17.34
N ALA A 603 9.81 36.98 -17.96
CA ALA A 603 8.82 37.40 -18.98
C ALA A 603 9.02 36.65 -20.31
N ASP A 604 10.27 36.25 -20.59
CA ASP A 604 10.65 35.50 -21.78
C ASP A 604 10.03 34.10 -21.84
N ARG A 605 9.96 33.37 -20.71
CA ARG A 605 9.42 32.00 -20.69
C ARG A 605 7.94 31.91 -21.07
N LYS A 606 7.10 32.83 -20.57
CA LYS A 606 5.66 32.83 -20.92
C LYS A 606 5.45 33.17 -22.39
N ARG A 607 6.23 34.12 -22.92
CA ARG A 607 6.20 34.51 -24.34
C ARG A 607 6.71 33.37 -25.24
N LEU A 608 7.79 32.70 -24.83
CA LEU A 608 8.35 31.53 -25.51
C LEU A 608 7.34 30.37 -25.57
N LYS A 609 6.66 30.06 -24.45
CA LYS A 609 5.56 29.07 -24.43
C LYS A 609 4.45 29.43 -25.42
N ALA A 610 4.06 30.70 -25.49
CA ALA A 610 3.04 31.15 -26.42
C ALA A 610 3.47 31.01 -27.88
N MET A 611 4.72 31.37 -28.22
CA MET A 611 5.26 31.28 -29.59
C MET A 611 5.44 29.81 -30.04
N LEU A 612 5.83 28.91 -29.13
CA LEU A 612 6.04 27.49 -29.41
C LEU A 612 4.80 26.61 -29.21
N ALA A 613 3.66 27.18 -28.79
CA ALA A 613 2.45 26.43 -28.48
C ALA A 613 1.94 25.57 -29.65
N HIS A 614 2.15 26.02 -30.91
CA HIS A 614 1.81 25.19 -32.06
C HIS A 614 2.66 23.91 -32.10
N LEU A 615 3.97 24.01 -31.93
CA LEU A 615 4.87 22.86 -31.97
C LEU A 615 4.62 21.93 -30.78
N ALA A 616 4.37 22.47 -29.58
CA ALA A 616 4.01 21.70 -28.40
C ALA A 616 2.76 20.83 -28.64
N ARG A 617 1.71 21.38 -29.26
CA ARG A 617 0.46 20.65 -29.53
C ARG A 617 0.64 19.42 -30.43
N THR A 618 1.62 19.44 -31.32
CA THR A 618 1.90 18.31 -32.22
C THR A 618 3.02 17.42 -31.69
N LEU A 619 3.68 17.79 -30.61
CA LEU A 619 4.79 17.04 -30.03
C LEU A 619 4.30 15.86 -29.20
N HIS A 620 4.66 14.65 -29.60
CA HIS A 620 4.47 13.44 -28.81
C HIS A 620 5.83 12.84 -28.45
N VAL A 621 6.16 12.90 -27.16
CA VAL A 621 7.43 12.41 -26.63
C VAL A 621 7.46 10.89 -26.64
N GLY A 622 8.54 10.31 -27.16
CA GLY A 622 8.71 8.86 -27.25
C GLY A 622 10.06 8.40 -26.72
N TYR A 623 10.19 7.08 -26.51
CA TYR A 623 11.42 6.49 -25.96
C TYR A 623 12.57 6.42 -26.99
N LEU A 624 12.25 6.10 -28.25
CA LEU A 624 13.23 5.99 -29.34
C LEU A 624 13.30 7.24 -30.22
N ASN A 625 12.20 7.99 -30.29
CA ASN A 625 12.07 9.22 -31.05
C ASN A 625 10.85 9.99 -30.55
N ASP A 626 10.87 11.30 -30.76
CA ASP A 626 9.68 12.14 -30.66
C ASP A 626 8.96 12.21 -32.00
N CYS A 627 7.68 12.55 -31.95
CA CYS A 627 6.85 12.72 -33.14
C CYS A 627 6.23 14.12 -33.14
N PHE A 628 6.60 14.96 -34.11
CA PHE A 628 5.87 16.19 -34.44
C PHE A 628 4.75 15.83 -35.40
N PHE A 629 3.66 15.35 -34.81
CA PHE A 629 2.61 14.61 -35.48
C PHE A 629 1.84 15.45 -36.49
N ASP A 630 1.89 14.99 -37.73
CA ASP A 630 0.97 15.34 -38.81
C ASP A 630 0.38 14.02 -39.34
N PRO A 631 -0.95 13.81 -39.21
CA PRO A 631 -1.57 12.55 -39.57
C PRO A 631 -1.43 12.18 -41.05
N LEU A 632 -1.32 13.17 -41.96
CA LEU A 632 -1.24 12.90 -43.41
C LEU A 632 0.09 12.27 -43.81
N THR A 633 1.16 12.64 -43.10
CA THR A 633 2.54 12.22 -43.38
C THR A 633 3.04 11.12 -42.43
N ALA A 634 2.26 10.75 -41.41
CA ALA A 634 2.63 9.75 -40.43
C ALA A 634 2.67 8.32 -41.02
N LEU A 635 3.87 7.74 -41.13
CA LEU A 635 4.05 6.35 -41.60
C LEU A 635 3.55 5.28 -40.62
N CYS A 636 3.25 5.66 -39.37
CA CYS A 636 2.72 4.76 -38.35
C CYS A 636 1.22 4.46 -38.49
N LEU A 637 0.52 5.20 -39.37
CA LEU A 637 -0.91 5.07 -39.64
C LEU A 637 -1.14 4.42 -41.01
N ARG A 638 -2.26 3.70 -41.16
CA ARG A 638 -2.74 3.23 -42.47
C ARG A 638 -3.46 4.37 -43.19
N GLU A 639 -3.50 4.35 -44.52
CA GLU A 639 -4.11 5.43 -45.31
C GLU A 639 -5.58 5.70 -44.94
N SER A 640 -6.33 4.65 -44.61
CA SER A 640 -7.72 4.75 -44.14
C SER A 640 -7.87 5.39 -42.75
N GLU A 641 -6.81 5.40 -41.93
CA GLU A 641 -6.81 5.90 -40.55
C GLU A 641 -6.38 7.37 -40.47
N LYS A 642 -5.64 7.88 -41.48
CA LYS A 642 -5.09 9.23 -41.47
C LYS A 642 -6.13 10.35 -41.31
N PRO A 643 -7.30 10.33 -41.97
CA PRO A 643 -8.25 11.45 -41.88
C PRO A 643 -8.89 11.65 -40.50
N SER A 644 -8.91 10.61 -39.65
CA SER A 644 -9.57 10.61 -38.34
C SER A 644 -8.61 10.51 -37.16
N ALA A 645 -7.31 10.38 -37.41
CA ALA A 645 -6.31 10.19 -36.36
C ALA A 645 -5.93 11.50 -35.67
N SER A 646 -6.10 11.55 -34.35
CA SER A 646 -5.68 12.68 -33.51
C SER A 646 -4.39 12.43 -32.73
N VAL A 647 -3.81 11.22 -32.80
CA VAL A 647 -2.58 10.83 -32.08
C VAL A 647 -1.73 9.85 -32.91
N PRO A 648 -0.39 9.85 -32.77
CA PRO A 648 0.49 8.89 -33.45
C PRO A 648 0.52 7.53 -32.76
N VAL A 649 0.82 6.48 -33.53
CA VAL A 649 1.11 5.14 -33.01
C VAL A 649 2.63 4.95 -32.95
N LEU A 650 3.28 5.51 -31.93
CA LEU A 650 4.76 5.53 -31.80
C LEU A 650 5.41 4.14 -31.88
N SER A 651 4.73 3.09 -31.39
CA SER A 651 5.19 1.70 -31.47
C SER A 651 5.32 1.16 -32.91
N ARG A 652 4.67 1.79 -33.88
CA ARG A 652 4.75 1.48 -35.32
C ARG A 652 5.55 2.52 -36.10
N CYS A 653 6.21 3.44 -35.41
CA CYS A 653 7.00 4.46 -36.08
C CYS A 653 8.20 3.81 -36.80
N ALA A 654 8.58 4.42 -37.93
CA ALA A 654 9.86 4.18 -38.59
C ALA A 654 10.73 5.43 -38.43
N PRO A 655 11.49 5.58 -37.34
CA PRO A 655 12.13 6.85 -36.99
C PRO A 655 13.16 7.34 -38.02
N ASP A 656 13.69 6.42 -38.82
CA ASP A 656 14.62 6.64 -39.91
C ASP A 656 13.98 7.20 -41.19
N ARG A 657 12.66 7.04 -41.37
CA ARG A 657 11.96 7.42 -42.61
C ARG A 657 10.74 8.30 -42.41
N CYS A 658 10.13 8.27 -41.22
CA CYS A 658 8.91 8.99 -40.95
C CYS A 658 9.18 10.51 -40.91
N PRO A 659 8.53 11.32 -41.76
CA PRO A 659 8.72 12.78 -41.79
C PRO A 659 8.42 13.50 -40.47
N ASN A 660 7.68 12.83 -39.57
CA ASN A 660 7.30 13.36 -38.26
C ASN A 660 8.29 12.99 -37.15
N ALA A 661 9.21 12.06 -37.40
CA ALA A 661 10.14 11.57 -36.39
C ALA A 661 11.29 12.55 -36.15
N CYS A 662 11.52 12.84 -34.88
CA CYS A 662 12.56 13.74 -34.41
C CYS A 662 13.41 13.03 -33.35
N LEU A 663 14.73 13.17 -33.44
CA LEU A 663 15.65 12.59 -32.46
C LEU A 663 16.45 13.70 -31.78
N VAL A 664 16.73 13.51 -30.50
CA VAL A 664 17.54 14.40 -29.68
C VAL A 664 18.44 13.54 -28.78
N GLU A 665 19.36 14.17 -28.08
CA GLU A 665 20.40 13.50 -27.28
C GLU A 665 19.86 12.44 -26.32
N ARG A 666 18.73 12.69 -25.64
CA ARG A 666 18.12 11.71 -24.72
C ARG A 666 17.73 10.38 -25.37
N HIS A 667 17.60 10.32 -26.70
CA HIS A 667 17.30 9.08 -27.44
C HIS A 667 18.56 8.27 -27.77
N LEU A 668 19.77 8.83 -27.62
CA LEU A 668 21.02 8.13 -27.91
C LEU A 668 21.18 6.85 -27.09
N PRO A 669 21.04 6.84 -25.74
CA PRO A 669 21.35 5.64 -24.95
C PRO A 669 20.49 4.42 -25.32
N PRO A 670 19.16 4.53 -25.54
CA PRO A 670 18.35 3.42 -26.03
C PRO A 670 18.81 2.84 -27.38
N TRP A 671 19.22 3.68 -28.32
CA TRP A 671 19.71 3.23 -29.63
C TRP A 671 21.07 2.53 -29.51
N GLU A 672 21.97 3.08 -28.70
CA GLU A 672 23.28 2.47 -28.43
C GLU A 672 23.15 1.12 -27.75
N ALA A 673 22.26 1.00 -26.76
CA ALA A 673 21.96 -0.27 -26.10
C ALA A 673 21.43 -1.32 -27.09
N SER A 674 20.55 -0.91 -28.02
CA SER A 674 20.04 -1.81 -29.06
C SER A 674 21.11 -2.25 -30.07
N ILE A 675 22.04 -1.35 -30.42
CA ILE A 675 23.18 -1.66 -31.29
C ILE A 675 24.10 -2.67 -30.60
N ALA A 676 24.48 -2.41 -29.35
CA ALA A 676 25.34 -3.28 -28.55
C ALA A 676 24.73 -4.68 -28.39
N GLN A 677 23.43 -4.77 -28.08
CA GLN A 677 22.74 -6.06 -27.97
C GLN A 677 22.80 -6.87 -29.27
N ALA A 678 22.63 -6.22 -30.42
CA ALA A 678 22.73 -6.89 -31.70
C ALA A 678 24.17 -7.27 -32.05
N GLU A 679 25.18 -6.52 -31.62
CA GLU A 679 26.60 -6.90 -31.73
C GLU A 679 26.93 -8.14 -30.88
N ASP A 680 26.40 -8.22 -29.66
CA ASP A 680 26.54 -9.41 -28.82
C ASP A 680 25.90 -10.64 -29.48
N LEU A 681 24.69 -10.49 -30.04
CA LEU A 681 24.03 -11.57 -30.76
C LEU A 681 24.85 -12.03 -31.97
N LEU A 682 25.49 -11.11 -32.69
CA LEU A 682 26.35 -11.43 -33.84
C LEU A 682 27.57 -12.28 -33.46
N ALA A 683 27.98 -12.30 -32.18
CA ALA A 683 29.04 -13.15 -31.67
C ALA A 683 28.62 -14.63 -31.48
N ASP A 684 27.31 -14.93 -31.49
CA ASP A 684 26.82 -16.30 -31.40
C ASP A 684 27.08 -17.09 -32.70
N LYS A 685 27.76 -18.23 -32.55
CA LYS A 685 28.08 -19.16 -33.65
C LYS A 685 26.86 -19.92 -34.18
N ARG A 686 25.73 -19.92 -33.46
CA ARG A 686 24.51 -20.66 -33.82
C ARG A 686 23.57 -19.90 -34.77
N LEU A 687 23.85 -18.63 -35.07
CA LEU A 687 23.04 -17.84 -35.99
C LEU A 687 23.23 -18.30 -37.44
N SER A 688 22.13 -18.40 -38.18
CA SER A 688 22.18 -18.68 -39.61
C SER A 688 22.79 -17.49 -40.38
N PRO A 689 23.36 -17.71 -41.59
CA PRO A 689 23.90 -16.63 -42.42
C PRO A 689 22.90 -15.50 -42.67
N LEU A 690 21.63 -15.83 -42.94
CA LEU A 690 20.56 -14.86 -43.18
C LEU A 690 20.22 -14.02 -41.93
N GLN A 691 20.21 -14.65 -40.75
CA GLN A 691 20.00 -13.93 -39.48
C GLN A 691 21.14 -12.97 -39.17
N ARG A 692 22.38 -13.41 -39.44
CA ARG A 692 23.58 -12.60 -39.26
C ARG A 692 23.60 -11.39 -40.20
N GLU A 693 23.19 -11.57 -41.46
CA GLU A 693 23.06 -10.48 -42.42
C GLU A 693 21.96 -9.49 -42.01
N ALA A 694 20.78 -9.98 -41.60
CA ALA A 694 19.69 -9.13 -41.14
C ALA A 694 20.08 -8.27 -39.92
N LEU A 695 20.78 -8.85 -38.94
CA LEU A 695 21.27 -8.13 -37.75
C LEU A 695 22.33 -7.07 -38.11
N ARG A 696 23.24 -7.36 -39.05
CA ARG A 696 24.22 -6.37 -39.54
C ARG A 696 23.54 -5.19 -40.23
N LEU A 697 22.61 -5.47 -41.14
CA LEU A 697 21.87 -4.44 -41.87
C LEU A 697 21.04 -3.56 -40.91
N ASP A 698 20.40 -4.16 -39.91
CA ASP A 698 19.63 -3.40 -38.91
C ASP A 698 20.54 -2.54 -38.01
N ASN A 699 21.72 -3.03 -37.61
CA ASN A 699 22.68 -2.23 -36.86
C ASN A 699 23.29 -1.09 -37.68
N ASP A 700 23.63 -1.32 -38.95
CA ASP A 700 24.13 -0.25 -39.81
C ASP A 700 23.07 0.83 -40.04
N ARG A 701 21.80 0.43 -40.18
CA ARG A 701 20.66 1.36 -40.21
C ARG A 701 20.57 2.19 -38.92
N LYS A 702 20.64 1.55 -37.73
CA LYS A 702 20.60 2.26 -36.44
C LYS A 702 21.77 3.23 -36.27
N ARG A 703 22.98 2.81 -36.63
CA ARG A 703 24.18 3.67 -36.56
C ARG A 703 24.03 4.90 -37.44
N ARG A 704 23.56 4.74 -38.68
CA ARG A 704 23.28 5.87 -39.58
C ARG A 704 22.23 6.83 -39.01
N LEU A 705 21.20 6.30 -38.34
CA LEU A 705 20.15 7.12 -37.73
C LEU A 705 20.68 8.03 -36.61
N ILE A 706 21.61 7.53 -35.79
CA ILE A 706 22.14 8.27 -34.64
C ILE A 706 23.45 9.03 -34.90
N ALA A 707 24.14 8.77 -36.02
CA ALA A 707 25.39 9.43 -36.37
C ALA A 707 25.30 10.98 -36.32
N PRO A 708 24.24 11.64 -36.83
CA PRO A 708 24.13 13.10 -36.78
C PRO A 708 24.02 13.67 -35.36
N LEU A 709 23.63 12.85 -34.37
CA LEU A 709 23.57 13.25 -32.97
C LEU A 709 24.94 13.05 -32.30
N LYS A 710 25.66 11.98 -32.63
CA LYS A 710 27.00 11.69 -32.08
C LYS A 710 28.06 12.70 -32.53
N GLU A 711 28.02 13.09 -33.79
CA GLU A 711 28.94 14.09 -34.38
C GLU A 711 28.80 15.49 -33.74
N ARG A 712 27.71 15.74 -32.98
CA ARG A 712 27.42 17.02 -32.34
C ARG A 712 27.65 17.04 -30.83
N THR A 713 27.86 15.88 -30.23
CA THR A 713 28.19 15.70 -28.80
C THR A 713 29.70 15.50 -28.57
N SER A 714 30.45 15.26 -29.66
CA SER A 714 31.92 15.21 -29.69
C SER A 714 32.47 16.60 -29.96
#